data_AF-A0A933P5I5-F1
#
_entry.id   AF-A0A933P5I5-F1
#
_cell.length_a   1.000
_cell.length_b   1.000
_cell.length_c   1.000
_cell.angle_alpha   90.00
_cell.angle_beta   90.00
_cell.angle_gamma   90.00
#
_symmetry.space_group_name_H-M   'P 1'
#
loop_
_entity.id
_entity.type
_entity.pdbx_description
1 polymer ?
#
loop_
_entity_poly.entity_id
_entity_poly.type
_entity_poly.pdbx_seq_one_letter_code
_entity_poly.pdbx_strand_id
1 'polypeptide(L)'
;MSIKVAPGEAADDWSAATREALVAEIGAAAADALLARLLPVIPAGYDELNWPNSAAIDLPIIDRLAASNTDTDAAVDTAMMHFTEAGPHEWRFRVYHGGSAVPIADLLPLLDQLGFRAIDERAFHFAFGDRNVWLHDVGVEIPDGVQLTDAARAEVQRAFVAEFRNTVEVDGLNRLVLLAGLTARQVEILRAYSRYLRQIGFPFSQQYIEATLARHSAIAAELVQLFTLKFDPLGDGPDRDALDQHRLQLVEALDAVPSLDDDRTLRALLALIDATLRTNAFRPGPNAGNRDVLSFKFDPSKVPDLPLPRPMFEMWVCSPRVEGVHLRNGRIARGGLRWSDRREDFRTEILGLVKAQIVKNAVIVPTGAKGGFVLKRPPTNPDEFRAEGIACYRQFIAGMLDLTDNIVGDDVVPPPHTVRYDPDDPYLVVAADKGTATFSDIANGIARDYGFWLDDAFASGGSAGYDHKVMGITARGAWESVRRHAATMGKDVERDELTVVGIGDMSGDVFGNGLLRSPHVKLLAAFDHRHIFIDPDPDPATSFAERQRLFELPRSTWADYDTSLISAGGGVYPRTLKTIELSEAARRRLGTDRESFTPVELVSTILRAPVDLLWNGGIGTYVKATGETHAEVGDRANDGLRVNGSELRCRMVGEGGNLGFTQRGRVEYALAGGLINTDAIDNSAGVDCSDHEVNIKILLGAAVQSGSLSVEHRNEVLAAMTDEVGELVLDDNRAQTLALTIARRQALPMVNVHSRYLNLLEAEGWLNRTLEFLPTDRQIAERQANGTGLTTPEFSVLLAYTKSSNITEITRSGLPDDPYLVPELVRYFPGPLREQYAAEILGHRLRREIIATQVGNELVNLQGISFDHRVSEETGQSVVEIARAWVAARDILGLSGLWHRVDALTGSVKADMQMELLLELRSMAERATLWLLRHRNVPLDIAAAVGEFKSGIAELSVSLEGHLVGRMRETAFAAEAGRLAAGVPEELAQRSVQWPLLHTGFDVIDLATRLQLPVSQVATAYWQVFDAMELSWLWDAVGGLPRSTRWQTQARAALRDDLVTAISELTEDALRVGGVPDWFHQFERLIGTSVAILTDLRRVDAHDVTTLTVAVRQLRTLALMA
;
A
#
# COMPACT_ATOMS: atom_id res chain seq x y z
N MET A 1 -15.75 6.65 -55.10
CA MET A 1 -16.06 6.96 -56.51
C MET A 1 -17.52 6.67 -56.77
N SER A 2 -18.28 7.63 -57.31
CA SER A 2 -19.60 7.32 -57.89
C SER A 2 -19.38 6.81 -59.31
N ILE A 3 -19.71 5.55 -59.55
CA ILE A 3 -19.53 4.90 -60.84
C ILE A 3 -20.70 5.32 -61.74
N LYS A 4 -20.46 6.15 -62.75
CA LYS A 4 -21.51 6.73 -63.62
C LYS A 4 -21.89 5.81 -64.80
N VAL A 5 -23.21 5.64 -64.98
CA VAL A 5 -24.03 5.54 -66.23
C VAL A 5 -24.64 4.17 -66.64
N ALA A 6 -25.97 4.23 -66.82
CA ALA A 6 -26.99 3.57 -67.66
C ALA A 6 -27.19 2.02 -67.70
N PRO A 7 -28.46 1.53 -67.60
CA PRO A 7 -28.78 0.12 -67.75
C PRO A 7 -28.75 -0.31 -69.24
N GLY A 8 -27.93 -1.32 -69.56
CA GLY A 8 -28.17 -2.18 -70.73
C GLY A 8 -27.01 -2.46 -71.69
N GLU A 9 -25.83 -1.85 -71.54
CA GLU A 9 -24.66 -2.21 -72.36
C GLU A 9 -23.63 -2.92 -71.49
N ALA A 10 -23.67 -4.25 -71.46
CA ALA A 10 -22.43 -5.01 -71.30
C ALA A 10 -21.54 -4.56 -72.46
N ALA A 11 -20.38 -3.97 -72.19
CA ALA A 11 -19.42 -3.69 -73.26
C ALA A 11 -19.23 -5.00 -74.03
N ASP A 12 -19.38 -4.98 -75.36
CA ASP A 12 -19.21 -6.17 -76.21
C ASP A 12 -17.86 -6.89 -75.97
N ASP A 13 -16.91 -6.21 -75.29
CA ASP A 13 -15.72 -6.76 -74.66
C ASP A 13 -15.44 -6.11 -73.27
N TRP A 14 -15.81 -6.80 -72.19
CA TRP A 14 -15.55 -6.39 -70.79
C TRP A 14 -14.05 -6.19 -70.50
N SER A 15 -13.17 -6.98 -71.14
CA SER A 15 -11.72 -6.91 -70.92
C SER A 15 -11.14 -5.63 -71.54
N ALA A 16 -11.61 -5.25 -72.74
CA ALA A 16 -11.20 -4.01 -73.38
C ALA A 16 -11.66 -2.76 -72.59
N ALA A 17 -12.88 -2.77 -72.07
CA ALA A 17 -13.39 -1.69 -71.23
C ALA A 17 -12.64 -1.60 -69.87
N THR A 18 -12.33 -2.74 -69.26
CA THR A 18 -11.56 -2.79 -68.00
C THR A 18 -10.13 -2.29 -68.23
N ARG A 19 -9.55 -2.60 -69.38
CA ARG A 19 -8.26 -2.05 -69.81
C ARG A 19 -8.29 -0.53 -69.91
N GLU A 20 -9.32 0.05 -70.51
CA GLU A 20 -9.46 1.51 -70.63
C GLU A 20 -9.54 2.17 -69.24
N ALA A 21 -10.36 1.62 -68.34
CA ALA A 21 -10.46 2.09 -66.97
C ALA A 21 -9.13 1.97 -66.20
N LEU A 22 -8.40 0.86 -66.34
CA LEU A 22 -7.07 0.68 -65.75
C LEU A 22 -6.02 1.63 -66.36
N VAL A 23 -6.06 1.90 -67.66
CA VAL A 23 -5.15 2.85 -68.32
C VAL A 23 -5.28 4.23 -67.71
N ALA A 24 -6.50 4.65 -67.38
CA ALA A 24 -6.76 5.94 -66.76
C ALA A 24 -6.14 6.05 -65.34
N GLU A 25 -6.07 4.95 -64.59
CA GLU A 25 -5.57 4.93 -63.21
C GLU A 25 -4.06 4.64 -63.09
N ILE A 26 -3.55 3.65 -63.83
CA ILE A 26 -2.18 3.13 -63.68
C ILE A 26 -1.31 3.21 -64.95
N GLY A 27 -1.87 3.73 -66.06
CA GLY A 27 -1.17 3.89 -67.33
C GLY A 27 -1.15 2.63 -68.20
N ALA A 28 -1.02 2.81 -69.52
CA ALA A 28 -1.28 1.75 -70.51
C ALA A 28 -0.37 0.51 -70.37
N ALA A 29 0.94 0.70 -70.19
CA ALA A 29 1.87 -0.43 -70.07
C ALA A 29 1.65 -1.26 -68.80
N ALA A 30 1.31 -0.62 -67.68
CA ALA A 30 1.01 -1.30 -66.42
C ALA A 30 -0.35 -2.01 -66.47
N ALA A 31 -1.36 -1.37 -67.07
CA ALA A 31 -2.68 -1.96 -67.30
C ALA A 31 -2.60 -3.22 -68.17
N ASP A 32 -1.84 -3.18 -69.26
CA ASP A 32 -1.61 -4.35 -70.14
C ASP A 32 -0.93 -5.50 -69.39
N ALA A 33 0.12 -5.19 -68.63
CA ALA A 33 0.84 -6.20 -67.85
C ALA A 33 0.00 -6.80 -66.73
N LEU A 34 -0.86 -6.01 -66.08
CA LEU A 34 -1.77 -6.46 -65.02
C LEU A 34 -2.85 -7.39 -65.59
N LEU A 35 -3.53 -6.98 -66.67
CA LEU A 35 -4.57 -7.80 -67.30
C LEU A 35 -4.02 -9.10 -67.87
N ALA A 36 -2.82 -9.09 -68.47
CA ALA A 36 -2.19 -10.30 -68.96
C ALA A 36 -1.95 -11.34 -67.84
N ARG A 37 -1.69 -10.89 -66.60
CA ARG A 37 -1.55 -11.78 -65.43
C ARG A 37 -2.90 -12.23 -64.88
N LEU A 38 -3.89 -11.34 -64.84
CA LEU A 38 -5.13 -11.56 -64.09
C LEU A 38 -6.25 -12.19 -64.92
N LEU A 39 -6.35 -11.90 -66.22
CA LEU A 39 -7.41 -12.46 -67.08
C LEU A 39 -7.53 -13.99 -66.99
N PRO A 40 -6.43 -14.78 -66.93
CA PRO A 40 -6.53 -16.24 -66.80
C PRO A 40 -7.08 -16.74 -65.47
N VAL A 41 -7.14 -15.90 -64.44
CA VAL A 41 -7.51 -16.28 -63.05
C VAL A 41 -8.78 -15.60 -62.57
N ILE A 42 -9.46 -14.82 -63.43
CA ILE A 42 -10.77 -14.24 -63.11
C ILE A 42 -11.80 -15.38 -62.98
N PRO A 43 -12.51 -15.50 -61.85
CA PRO A 43 -13.51 -16.54 -61.66
C PRO A 43 -14.74 -16.30 -62.51
N ALA A 44 -15.41 -17.38 -62.91
CA ALA A 44 -16.65 -17.32 -63.67
C ALA A 44 -17.72 -16.49 -62.91
N GLY A 45 -18.39 -15.60 -63.64
CA GLY A 45 -19.45 -14.73 -63.10
C GLY A 45 -18.94 -13.43 -62.45
N TYR A 46 -17.62 -13.24 -62.31
CA TYR A 46 -17.07 -11.96 -61.83
C TYR A 46 -17.28 -10.84 -62.85
N ASP A 47 -17.00 -11.10 -64.13
CA ASP A 47 -17.22 -10.19 -65.26
C ASP A 47 -18.71 -9.91 -65.53
N GLU A 48 -19.59 -10.86 -65.23
CA GLU A 48 -21.05 -10.69 -65.31
C GLU A 48 -21.62 -9.79 -64.18
N LEU A 49 -20.99 -9.79 -63.01
CA LEU A 49 -21.50 -9.11 -61.80
C LEU A 49 -20.72 -7.84 -61.41
N ASN A 50 -19.60 -7.54 -62.07
CA ASN A 50 -18.74 -6.40 -61.78
C ASN A 50 -18.48 -5.55 -63.02
N TRP A 51 -18.65 -4.24 -62.87
CA TRP A 51 -18.40 -3.29 -63.94
C TRP A 51 -16.90 -3.10 -64.19
N PRO A 52 -16.48 -2.76 -65.43
CA PRO A 52 -15.08 -2.45 -65.76
C PRO A 52 -14.40 -1.45 -64.81
N ASN A 53 -15.13 -0.41 -64.37
CA ASN A 53 -14.62 0.59 -63.41
C ASN A 53 -14.45 0.03 -61.99
N SER A 54 -15.27 -0.93 -61.57
CA SER A 54 -15.10 -1.65 -60.30
C SER A 54 -13.90 -2.60 -60.39
N ALA A 55 -13.76 -3.31 -61.52
CA ALA A 55 -12.63 -4.20 -61.76
C ALA A 55 -11.30 -3.44 -61.82
N ALA A 56 -11.27 -2.22 -62.35
CA ALA A 56 -10.09 -1.36 -62.31
C ALA A 56 -9.61 -1.01 -60.89
N ILE A 57 -10.50 -1.09 -59.88
CA ILE A 57 -10.16 -0.94 -58.46
C ILE A 57 -9.75 -2.29 -57.86
N ASP A 58 -10.49 -3.37 -58.15
CA ASP A 58 -10.26 -4.68 -57.54
C ASP A 58 -8.95 -5.33 -58.00
N LEU A 59 -8.71 -5.34 -59.31
CA LEU A 59 -7.64 -6.11 -59.94
C LEU A 59 -6.23 -5.70 -59.44
N PRO A 60 -5.91 -4.40 -59.29
CA PRO A 60 -4.64 -4.00 -58.67
C PRO A 60 -4.48 -4.47 -57.21
N ILE A 61 -5.56 -4.49 -56.43
CA ILE A 61 -5.54 -4.95 -55.03
C ILE A 61 -5.30 -6.46 -54.98
N ILE A 62 -6.02 -7.21 -55.82
CA ILE A 62 -5.90 -8.67 -55.92
C ILE A 62 -4.48 -9.06 -56.33
N ASP A 63 -3.90 -8.41 -57.36
CA ASP A 63 -2.52 -8.68 -57.79
C ASP A 63 -1.48 -8.35 -56.70
N ARG A 64 -1.67 -7.25 -55.96
CA ARG A 64 -0.80 -6.89 -54.83
C ARG A 64 -0.87 -7.91 -53.70
N LEU A 65 -2.07 -8.34 -53.30
CA LEU A 65 -2.24 -9.36 -52.27
C LEU A 65 -1.68 -10.71 -52.72
N ALA A 66 -1.92 -11.09 -53.98
CA ALA A 66 -1.36 -12.29 -54.58
C ALA A 66 0.17 -12.25 -54.62
N ALA A 67 0.78 -11.09 -54.85
CA ALA A 67 2.23 -10.91 -54.88
C ALA A 67 2.90 -10.83 -53.50
N SER A 68 2.14 -10.66 -52.42
CA SER A 68 2.71 -10.50 -51.08
C SER A 68 3.38 -11.79 -50.58
N ASN A 69 4.55 -11.66 -49.96
CA ASN A 69 5.27 -12.73 -49.24
C ASN A 69 4.95 -12.75 -47.73
N THR A 70 4.02 -11.91 -47.27
CA THR A 70 3.51 -11.98 -45.89
C THR A 70 2.72 -13.25 -45.67
N ASP A 71 2.70 -13.76 -44.44
CA ASP A 71 1.89 -14.91 -44.02
C ASP A 71 0.46 -14.76 -44.58
N THR A 72 0.04 -15.70 -45.43
CA THR A 72 -1.08 -15.48 -46.36
C THR A 72 -2.40 -15.22 -45.65
N ASP A 73 -2.57 -15.74 -44.43
CA ASP A 73 -3.79 -15.62 -43.62
C ASP A 73 -3.96 -14.25 -42.90
N ALA A 74 -3.01 -13.30 -43.06
CA ALA A 74 -3.11 -11.95 -42.46
C ALA A 74 -3.27 -10.81 -43.50
N ALA A 75 -3.25 -11.15 -44.79
CA ALA A 75 -3.25 -10.19 -45.89
C ALA A 75 -4.67 -9.74 -46.25
N VAL A 76 -5.17 -8.70 -45.58
CA VAL A 76 -6.48 -8.08 -45.85
C VAL A 76 -6.36 -6.67 -46.42
N ASP A 77 -7.25 -6.32 -47.35
CA ASP A 77 -7.45 -4.97 -47.88
C ASP A 77 -8.95 -4.71 -48.11
N THR A 78 -9.35 -3.46 -48.34
CA THR A 78 -10.77 -3.11 -48.53
C THR A 78 -11.00 -2.04 -49.59
N ALA A 79 -12.19 -2.07 -50.21
CA ALA A 79 -12.69 -1.01 -51.08
C ALA A 79 -14.16 -0.73 -50.78
N MET A 80 -14.65 0.46 -51.08
CA MET A 80 -16.03 0.84 -50.81
C MET A 80 -16.56 1.69 -51.96
N MET A 81 -17.67 1.24 -52.54
CA MET A 81 -18.18 1.72 -53.83
C MET A 81 -19.63 2.16 -53.70
N HIS A 82 -19.98 3.25 -54.40
CA HIS A 82 -21.36 3.71 -54.58
C HIS A 82 -21.71 3.67 -56.06
N PHE A 83 -22.72 2.88 -56.41
CA PHE A 83 -23.22 2.81 -57.78
C PHE A 83 -24.25 3.91 -57.99
N THR A 84 -24.21 4.60 -59.14
CA THR A 84 -25.17 5.71 -59.39
C THR A 84 -26.63 5.29 -59.38
N GLU A 85 -26.91 4.01 -59.60
CA GLU A 85 -28.25 3.42 -59.61
C GLU A 85 -28.72 2.97 -58.21
N ALA A 86 -27.79 2.87 -57.25
CA ALA A 86 -28.09 2.50 -55.88
C ALA A 86 -28.71 3.68 -55.11
N GLY A 87 -29.52 3.37 -54.10
CA GLY A 87 -30.04 4.38 -53.19
C GLY A 87 -28.92 5.22 -52.56
N PRO A 88 -29.20 6.46 -52.10
CA PRO A 88 -28.18 7.31 -51.46
C PRO A 88 -27.51 6.66 -50.24
N HIS A 89 -28.18 5.70 -49.62
CA HIS A 89 -27.71 4.96 -48.45
C HIS A 89 -27.21 3.54 -48.76
N GLU A 90 -27.26 3.10 -50.01
CA GLU A 90 -26.85 1.75 -50.43
C GLU A 90 -25.44 1.76 -51.03
N TRP A 91 -24.52 1.06 -50.38
CA TRP A 91 -23.11 0.98 -50.76
C TRP A 91 -22.68 -0.48 -50.89
N ARG A 92 -21.54 -0.71 -51.54
CA ARG A 92 -20.91 -2.03 -51.56
C ARG A 92 -19.54 -1.96 -50.90
N PHE A 93 -19.35 -2.78 -49.86
CA PHE A 93 -18.13 -2.89 -49.08
C PHE A 93 -17.39 -4.18 -49.49
N ARG A 94 -16.19 -4.01 -50.04
CA ARG A 94 -15.37 -5.08 -50.57
C ARG A 94 -14.23 -5.39 -49.64
N VAL A 95 -14.06 -6.67 -49.35
CA VAL A 95 -13.03 -7.22 -48.48
C VAL A 95 -12.22 -8.21 -49.29
N TYR A 96 -10.93 -7.91 -49.47
CA TYR A 96 -10.00 -8.75 -50.19
C TYR A 96 -9.12 -9.45 -49.16
N HIS A 97 -9.05 -10.78 -49.21
CA HIS A 97 -8.31 -11.59 -48.25
C HIS A 97 -7.39 -12.58 -48.96
N GLY A 98 -6.10 -12.58 -48.62
CA GLY A 98 -5.15 -13.60 -49.04
C GLY A 98 -5.40 -14.92 -48.30
N GLY A 99 -5.12 -16.05 -48.95
CA GLY A 99 -5.27 -17.36 -48.34
C GLY A 99 -6.68 -17.93 -48.45
N SER A 100 -7.32 -18.20 -47.32
CA SER A 100 -8.61 -18.89 -47.26
C SER A 100 -9.82 -17.95 -47.33
N ALA A 101 -10.98 -18.50 -47.70
CA ALA A 101 -12.24 -17.75 -47.68
C ALA A 101 -12.60 -17.35 -46.25
N VAL A 102 -13.03 -16.11 -46.04
CA VAL A 102 -13.52 -15.65 -44.74
C VAL A 102 -14.97 -16.12 -44.58
N PRO A 103 -15.33 -16.85 -43.51
CA PRO A 103 -16.72 -17.20 -43.27
C PRO A 103 -17.60 -15.94 -43.10
N ILE A 104 -18.77 -15.93 -43.74
CA ILE A 104 -19.70 -14.80 -43.64
C ILE A 104 -20.10 -14.49 -42.18
N ALA A 105 -20.17 -15.53 -41.35
CA ALA A 105 -20.47 -15.41 -39.92
C ALA A 105 -19.41 -14.63 -39.14
N ASP A 106 -18.18 -14.58 -39.65
CA ASP A 106 -17.07 -13.82 -39.06
C ASP A 106 -17.00 -12.40 -39.64
N LEU A 107 -17.47 -12.22 -40.88
CA LEU A 107 -17.43 -10.95 -41.61
C LEU A 107 -18.55 -9.98 -41.21
N LEU A 108 -19.78 -10.47 -41.09
CA LEU A 108 -20.96 -9.66 -40.82
C LEU A 108 -20.90 -8.92 -39.46
N PRO A 109 -20.42 -9.53 -38.36
CA PRO A 109 -20.28 -8.83 -37.09
C PRO A 109 -19.39 -7.58 -37.18
N LEU A 110 -18.30 -7.62 -37.95
CA LEU A 110 -17.40 -6.47 -38.12
C LEU A 110 -18.12 -5.28 -38.76
N LEU A 111 -18.87 -5.54 -39.83
CA LEU A 111 -19.68 -4.52 -40.50
C LEU A 111 -20.79 -3.96 -39.60
N ASP A 112 -21.48 -4.82 -38.84
CA ASP A 112 -22.52 -4.38 -37.89
C ASP A 112 -21.96 -3.51 -36.75
N GLN A 113 -20.76 -3.83 -36.25
CA GLN A 113 -20.09 -3.00 -35.24
C GLN A 113 -19.62 -1.65 -35.79
N LEU A 114 -19.33 -1.52 -37.08
CA LEU A 114 -19.08 -0.22 -37.74
C LEU A 114 -20.38 0.57 -38.04
N GLY A 115 -21.54 -0.03 -37.80
CA GLY A 115 -22.84 0.62 -37.96
C GLY A 115 -23.47 0.40 -39.34
N PHE A 116 -22.96 -0.54 -40.13
CA PHE A 116 -23.56 -0.95 -41.39
C PHE A 116 -24.62 -2.03 -41.17
N ARG A 117 -25.68 -1.98 -41.98
CA ARG A 117 -26.59 -3.10 -42.12
C ARG A 117 -26.28 -3.85 -43.41
N ALA A 118 -25.78 -5.08 -43.30
CA ALA A 118 -25.50 -5.92 -44.45
C ALA A 118 -26.82 -6.42 -45.10
N ILE A 119 -26.86 -6.43 -46.43
CA ILE A 119 -28.03 -6.74 -47.26
C ILE A 119 -27.83 -8.07 -48.00
N ASP A 120 -26.75 -8.18 -48.79
CA ASP A 120 -26.36 -9.36 -49.56
C ASP A 120 -24.82 -9.53 -49.56
N GLU A 121 -24.34 -10.70 -49.96
CA GLU A 121 -22.90 -10.99 -50.09
C GLU A 121 -22.63 -11.78 -51.37
N ARG A 122 -21.51 -11.48 -52.02
CA ARG A 122 -20.99 -12.20 -53.20
C ARG A 122 -19.52 -12.48 -52.97
N ALA A 123 -19.10 -13.73 -53.11
CA ALA A 123 -17.70 -14.13 -52.95
C ALA A 123 -17.09 -14.57 -54.29
N PHE A 124 -15.88 -14.11 -54.57
CA PHE A 124 -15.12 -14.46 -55.77
C PHE A 124 -13.74 -14.99 -55.38
N HIS A 125 -13.33 -16.12 -55.96
CA HIS A 125 -12.05 -16.78 -55.69
C HIS A 125 -11.08 -16.64 -56.86
N PHE A 126 -9.93 -16.02 -56.61
CA PHE A 126 -8.85 -15.85 -57.59
C PHE A 126 -7.69 -16.79 -57.22
N ALA A 127 -7.41 -17.77 -58.09
CA ALA A 127 -6.41 -18.79 -57.85
C ALA A 127 -5.11 -18.52 -58.63
N PHE A 128 -3.99 -18.35 -57.90
CA PHE A 128 -2.66 -18.04 -58.43
C PHE A 128 -1.68 -19.19 -58.15
N GLY A 129 -1.98 -20.39 -58.66
CA GLY A 129 -1.24 -21.60 -58.31
C GLY A 129 -1.48 -21.97 -56.84
N ASP A 130 -0.43 -21.93 -56.02
CA ASP A 130 -0.52 -22.24 -54.57
C ASP A 130 -1.02 -21.06 -53.72
N ARG A 131 -1.16 -19.86 -54.32
CA ARG A 131 -1.68 -18.66 -53.65
C ARG A 131 -3.12 -18.41 -54.03
N ASN A 132 -3.90 -17.91 -53.09
CA ASN A 132 -5.33 -17.65 -53.25
C ASN A 132 -5.66 -16.24 -52.77
N VAL A 133 -6.58 -15.57 -53.46
CA VAL A 133 -7.18 -14.31 -53.00
C VAL A 133 -8.69 -14.42 -53.11
N TRP A 134 -9.39 -14.10 -52.03
CA TRP A 134 -10.84 -14.05 -51.98
C TRP A 134 -11.31 -12.61 -51.93
N LEU A 135 -12.29 -12.27 -52.77
CA LEU A 135 -13.02 -11.01 -52.70
C LEU A 135 -14.43 -11.30 -52.18
N HIS A 136 -14.75 -10.75 -51.01
CA HIS A 136 -16.10 -10.70 -50.47
C HIS A 136 -16.69 -9.32 -50.73
N ASP A 137 -17.80 -9.27 -51.45
CA ASP A 137 -18.42 -8.05 -51.92
C ASP A 137 -19.83 -7.94 -51.31
N VAL A 138 -19.91 -7.17 -50.24
CA VAL A 138 -21.08 -7.11 -49.35
C VAL A 138 -21.88 -5.84 -49.64
N GLY A 139 -23.17 -5.99 -49.96
CA GLY A 139 -24.09 -4.86 -49.99
C GLY A 139 -24.35 -4.36 -48.56
N VAL A 140 -24.17 -3.06 -48.31
CA VAL A 140 -24.36 -2.44 -47.00
C VAL A 140 -25.24 -1.21 -47.09
N GLU A 141 -26.12 -1.04 -46.11
CA GLU A 141 -26.92 0.17 -45.90
C GLU A 141 -26.28 1.02 -44.80
N ILE A 142 -26.17 2.32 -45.03
CA ILE A 142 -25.69 3.30 -44.03
C ILE A 142 -26.87 3.99 -43.33
N PRO A 143 -26.74 4.37 -42.05
CA PRO A 143 -27.81 5.05 -41.33
C PRO A 143 -28.25 6.37 -41.98
N ASP A 144 -29.55 6.68 -41.90
CA ASP A 144 -30.12 7.94 -42.37
C ASP A 144 -29.43 9.14 -41.71
N GLY A 145 -29.14 10.17 -42.52
CA GLY A 145 -28.47 11.40 -42.06
C GLY A 145 -26.94 11.35 -42.04
N VAL A 146 -26.32 10.18 -42.29
CA VAL A 146 -24.86 10.05 -42.43
C VAL A 146 -24.43 10.39 -43.86
N GLN A 147 -23.41 11.25 -44.00
CA GLN A 147 -22.75 11.52 -45.28
C GLN A 147 -21.32 10.94 -45.30
N LEU A 148 -21.07 10.00 -46.22
CA LEU A 148 -19.75 9.39 -46.42
C LEU A 148 -18.88 10.25 -47.34
N THR A 149 -18.13 11.17 -46.75
CA THR A 149 -17.03 11.86 -47.45
C THR A 149 -15.90 10.88 -47.82
N ASP A 150 -15.01 11.26 -48.74
CA ASP A 150 -13.87 10.41 -49.09
C ASP A 150 -12.96 10.11 -47.89
N ALA A 151 -12.79 11.07 -46.98
CA ALA A 151 -12.02 10.89 -45.75
C ALA A 151 -12.71 9.93 -44.78
N ALA A 152 -14.02 10.07 -44.57
CA ALA A 152 -14.81 9.16 -43.72
C ALA A 152 -14.79 7.73 -44.28
N ARG A 153 -14.92 7.57 -45.60
CA ARG A 153 -14.83 6.26 -46.26
C ARG A 153 -13.47 5.60 -46.03
N ALA A 154 -12.38 6.36 -46.20
CA ALA A 154 -11.04 5.85 -45.97
C ALA A 154 -10.82 5.46 -44.50
N GLU A 155 -11.40 6.21 -43.54
CA GLU A 155 -11.28 5.87 -42.12
C GLU A 155 -12.08 4.61 -41.76
N VAL A 156 -13.31 4.45 -42.28
CA VAL A 156 -14.11 3.24 -42.07
C VAL A 156 -13.39 2.00 -42.62
N GLN A 157 -12.78 2.11 -43.81
CA GLN A 157 -11.95 1.05 -44.39
C GLN A 157 -10.75 0.69 -43.50
N ARG A 158 -10.06 1.70 -42.94
CA ARG A 158 -8.97 1.48 -41.99
C ARG A 158 -9.45 0.82 -40.70
N ALA A 159 -10.57 1.27 -40.15
CA ALA A 159 -11.17 0.73 -38.94
C ALA A 159 -11.56 -0.75 -39.14
N PHE A 160 -12.18 -1.08 -40.27
CA PHE A 160 -12.50 -2.46 -40.64
C PHE A 160 -11.25 -3.34 -40.69
N VAL A 161 -10.18 -2.90 -41.36
CA VAL A 161 -8.92 -3.66 -41.43
C VAL A 161 -8.33 -3.87 -40.03
N ALA A 162 -8.43 -2.86 -39.16
CA ALA A 162 -7.96 -2.96 -37.79
C ALA A 162 -8.80 -3.94 -36.94
N GLU A 163 -10.12 -3.96 -37.13
CA GLU A 163 -11.03 -4.92 -36.49
C GLU A 163 -10.73 -6.34 -36.95
N PHE A 164 -10.59 -6.54 -38.26
CA PHE A 164 -10.28 -7.84 -38.87
C PHE A 164 -8.95 -8.39 -38.35
N ARG A 165 -7.92 -7.52 -38.24
CA ARG A 165 -6.62 -7.87 -37.67
C ARG A 165 -6.61 -7.91 -36.15
N ASN A 166 -7.74 -7.68 -35.50
CA ASN A 166 -7.87 -7.69 -34.05
C ASN A 166 -6.96 -6.67 -33.33
N THR A 167 -6.50 -5.63 -34.04
CA THR A 167 -5.68 -4.53 -33.49
C THR A 167 -6.52 -3.44 -32.84
N VAL A 168 -7.84 -3.45 -33.05
CA VAL A 168 -8.84 -2.74 -32.24
C VAL A 168 -9.88 -3.74 -31.74
N GLU A 169 -10.63 -3.36 -30.70
CA GLU A 169 -11.76 -4.18 -30.23
C GLU A 169 -12.96 -4.10 -31.19
N VAL A 170 -13.70 -5.20 -31.29
CA VAL A 170 -14.93 -5.33 -32.08
C VAL A 170 -16.11 -5.17 -31.12
N ASP A 171 -16.62 -3.94 -31.00
CA ASP A 171 -17.76 -3.59 -30.14
C ASP A 171 -18.56 -2.40 -30.71
N GLY A 172 -19.66 -2.03 -30.05
CA GLY A 172 -20.61 -1.04 -30.55
C GLY A 172 -20.06 0.38 -30.64
N LEU A 173 -18.90 0.68 -30.06
CA LEU A 173 -18.28 2.01 -30.19
C LEU A 173 -17.72 2.26 -31.58
N ASN A 174 -17.41 1.22 -32.36
CA ASN A 174 -16.88 1.39 -33.72
C ASN A 174 -17.88 2.08 -34.65
N ARG A 175 -19.17 2.07 -34.32
CA ARG A 175 -20.22 2.86 -35.00
C ARG A 175 -19.90 4.35 -35.02
N LEU A 176 -19.16 4.86 -34.04
CA LEU A 176 -18.75 6.27 -33.98
C LEU A 176 -17.80 6.67 -35.11
N VAL A 177 -17.10 5.71 -35.73
CA VAL A 177 -16.31 5.99 -36.93
C VAL A 177 -17.21 6.50 -38.05
N LEU A 178 -18.37 5.85 -38.22
CA LEU A 178 -19.36 6.22 -39.22
C LEU A 178 -20.26 7.38 -38.75
N LEU A 179 -20.73 7.35 -37.51
CA LEU A 179 -21.74 8.29 -36.97
C LEU A 179 -21.19 9.63 -36.49
N ALA A 180 -19.92 9.67 -36.05
CA ALA A 180 -19.27 10.86 -35.49
C ALA A 180 -18.04 11.30 -36.29
N GLY A 181 -17.64 10.56 -37.33
CA GLY A 181 -16.44 10.84 -38.12
C GLY A 181 -15.14 10.69 -37.32
N LEU A 182 -15.18 9.93 -36.22
CA LEU A 182 -14.01 9.68 -35.37
C LEU A 182 -13.06 8.67 -36.02
N THR A 183 -11.77 8.84 -35.75
CA THR A 183 -10.78 7.81 -36.09
C THR A 183 -10.87 6.62 -35.15
N ALA A 184 -10.41 5.45 -35.58
CA ALA A 184 -10.36 4.26 -34.72
C ALA A 184 -9.59 4.53 -33.39
N ARG A 185 -8.54 5.37 -33.43
CA ARG A 185 -7.79 5.77 -32.24
C ARG A 185 -8.60 6.66 -31.29
N GLN A 186 -9.42 7.56 -31.82
CA GLN A 186 -10.30 8.41 -31.00
C GLN A 186 -11.42 7.58 -30.36
N VAL A 187 -11.94 6.59 -31.07
CA VAL A 187 -12.88 5.61 -30.50
C VAL A 187 -12.24 4.81 -29.37
N GLU A 188 -10.98 4.38 -29.52
CA GLU A 188 -10.23 3.71 -28.45
C GLU A 188 -10.06 4.56 -27.18
N ILE A 189 -9.99 5.89 -27.28
CA ILE A 189 -9.97 6.79 -26.09
C ILE A 189 -11.29 6.69 -25.32
N LEU A 190 -12.43 6.82 -26.02
CA LEU A 190 -13.75 6.68 -25.40
C LEU A 190 -13.96 5.27 -24.86
N ARG A 191 -13.47 4.25 -25.57
CA ARG A 191 -13.48 2.85 -25.12
C ARG A 191 -12.71 2.68 -23.82
N ALA A 192 -11.50 3.23 -23.71
CA ALA A 192 -10.70 3.13 -22.51
C ALA A 192 -11.41 3.79 -21.30
N TYR A 193 -12.06 4.94 -21.48
CA TYR A 193 -12.88 5.56 -20.42
C TYR A 193 -14.13 4.73 -20.08
N SER A 194 -14.83 4.18 -21.06
CA SER A 194 -15.97 3.29 -20.84
C SER A 194 -15.58 2.03 -20.05
N ARG A 195 -14.43 1.43 -20.39
CA ARG A 195 -13.89 0.27 -19.65
C ARG A 195 -13.51 0.64 -18.22
N TYR A 196 -12.98 1.85 -18.00
CA TYR A 196 -12.71 2.35 -16.65
C TYR A 196 -14.01 2.55 -15.85
N LEU A 197 -15.06 3.14 -16.45
CA LEU A 197 -16.38 3.28 -15.81
C LEU A 197 -16.93 1.94 -15.30
N ARG A 198 -16.79 0.87 -16.11
CA ARG A 198 -17.15 -0.49 -15.68
C ARG A 198 -16.36 -0.91 -14.42
N GLN A 199 -15.04 -0.70 -14.39
CA GLN A 199 -14.18 -1.10 -13.27
C GLN A 199 -14.44 -0.33 -11.97
N ILE A 200 -15.01 0.88 -12.03
CA ILE A 200 -15.41 1.65 -10.84
C ILE A 200 -16.84 1.36 -10.37
N GLY A 201 -17.53 0.41 -11.00
CA GLY A 201 -18.90 0.01 -10.62
C GLY A 201 -19.98 0.96 -11.14
N PHE A 202 -19.76 1.63 -12.27
CA PHE A 202 -20.77 2.48 -12.90
C PHE A 202 -22.05 1.66 -13.20
N PRO A 203 -23.26 2.19 -12.92
CA PRO A 203 -24.49 1.39 -12.88
C PRO A 203 -24.98 0.90 -14.25
N PHE A 204 -24.52 1.50 -15.35
CA PHE A 204 -24.94 1.15 -16.70
C PHE A 204 -24.01 0.14 -17.34
N SER A 205 -24.59 -0.80 -18.12
CA SER A 205 -23.81 -1.81 -18.83
C SER A 205 -22.97 -1.20 -19.93
N GLN A 206 -21.89 -1.89 -20.31
CA GLN A 206 -21.05 -1.50 -21.42
C GLN A 206 -21.88 -1.25 -22.70
N GLN A 207 -22.80 -2.15 -23.05
CA GLN A 207 -23.69 -2.00 -24.21
C GLN A 207 -24.58 -0.75 -24.12
N TYR A 208 -25.02 -0.37 -22.93
CA TYR A 208 -25.80 0.86 -22.75
C TYR A 208 -24.95 2.09 -23.04
N ILE A 209 -23.72 2.16 -22.51
CA ILE A 209 -22.78 3.26 -22.76
C ILE A 209 -22.49 3.39 -24.26
N GLU A 210 -22.25 2.26 -24.94
CA GLU A 210 -22.05 2.20 -26.40
C GLU A 210 -23.24 2.79 -27.16
N ALA A 211 -24.45 2.36 -26.81
CA ALA A 211 -25.67 2.85 -27.43
C ALA A 211 -25.93 4.33 -27.14
N THR A 212 -25.60 4.82 -25.94
CA THR A 212 -25.72 6.25 -25.58
C THR A 212 -24.76 7.11 -26.40
N LEU A 213 -23.49 6.71 -26.53
CA LEU A 213 -22.53 7.42 -27.37
C LEU A 213 -22.94 7.41 -28.84
N ALA A 214 -23.45 6.30 -29.35
CA ALA A 214 -23.97 6.22 -30.72
C ALA A 214 -25.20 7.11 -30.94
N ARG A 215 -26.15 7.17 -29.98
CA ARG A 215 -27.31 8.07 -30.04
C ARG A 215 -26.92 9.54 -30.04
N HIS A 216 -25.90 9.89 -29.25
CA HIS A 216 -25.40 11.26 -29.07
C HIS A 216 -24.03 11.43 -29.73
N SER A 217 -23.88 10.98 -30.98
CA SER A 217 -22.60 10.91 -31.70
C SER A 217 -21.90 12.27 -31.84
N ALA A 218 -22.66 13.36 -31.94
CA ALA A 218 -22.12 14.72 -31.92
C ALA A 218 -21.43 15.04 -30.58
N ILE A 219 -22.07 14.74 -29.44
CA ILE A 219 -21.46 14.93 -28.11
C ILE A 219 -20.23 14.04 -27.93
N ALA A 220 -20.25 12.81 -28.49
CA ALA A 220 -19.07 11.94 -28.49
C ALA A 220 -17.88 12.57 -29.24
N ALA A 221 -18.13 13.24 -30.37
CA ALA A 221 -17.10 13.99 -31.08
C ALA A 221 -16.59 15.19 -30.26
N GLU A 222 -17.49 15.93 -29.62
CA GLU A 222 -17.13 17.07 -28.76
C GLU A 222 -16.29 16.66 -27.53
N LEU A 223 -16.57 15.49 -26.94
CA LEU A 223 -15.76 14.91 -25.86
C LEU A 223 -14.34 14.58 -26.32
N VAL A 224 -14.19 13.99 -27.50
CA VAL A 224 -12.87 13.72 -28.10
C VAL A 224 -12.15 15.02 -28.43
N GLN A 225 -12.85 16.03 -28.95
CA GLN A 225 -12.27 17.33 -29.24
C GLN A 225 -11.74 18.00 -27.97
N LEU A 226 -12.50 17.96 -26.86
CA LEU A 226 -12.04 18.44 -25.56
C LEU A 226 -10.77 17.69 -25.10
N PHE A 227 -10.76 16.37 -25.24
CA PHE A 227 -9.59 15.54 -24.91
C PHE A 227 -8.36 15.96 -25.74
N THR A 228 -8.53 16.15 -27.05
CA THR A 228 -7.45 16.58 -27.93
C THR A 228 -6.93 17.97 -27.57
N LEU A 229 -7.81 18.96 -27.38
CA LEU A 229 -7.41 20.31 -26.94
C LEU A 229 -6.63 20.29 -25.62
N LYS A 230 -6.96 19.36 -24.72
CA LYS A 230 -6.33 19.23 -23.41
C LYS A 230 -4.93 18.59 -23.47
N PHE A 231 -4.71 17.63 -24.36
CA PHE A 231 -3.55 16.71 -24.29
C PHE A 231 -2.67 16.63 -25.53
N ASP A 232 -3.07 17.21 -26.67
CA ASP A 232 -2.23 17.25 -27.86
C ASP A 232 -0.98 18.12 -27.56
N PRO A 233 0.24 17.55 -27.64
CA PRO A 233 1.46 18.28 -27.33
C PRO A 233 1.92 19.24 -28.45
N LEU A 234 1.22 19.31 -29.59
CA LEU A 234 1.59 20.20 -30.71
C LEU A 234 1.27 21.68 -30.39
N GLY A 235 2.26 22.57 -30.47
CA GLY A 235 2.12 24.03 -30.27
C GLY A 235 2.86 24.58 -29.04
N ASP A 236 2.48 25.78 -28.56
CA ASP A 236 3.02 26.43 -27.33
C ASP A 236 2.38 25.89 -26.02
N GLY A 237 1.74 24.71 -26.09
CA GLY A 237 0.91 24.13 -25.02
C GLY A 237 -0.60 24.30 -25.25
N PRO A 238 -1.45 23.77 -24.35
CA PRO A 238 -2.91 23.85 -24.51
C PRO A 238 -3.40 25.30 -24.38
N ASP A 239 -4.15 25.77 -25.36
CA ASP A 239 -4.88 27.03 -25.30
C ASP A 239 -6.00 26.91 -24.24
N ARG A 240 -5.76 27.48 -23.06
CA ARG A 240 -6.68 27.37 -21.92
C ARG A 240 -8.00 28.06 -22.16
N ASP A 241 -8.01 29.17 -22.88
CA ASP A 241 -9.25 29.92 -23.17
C ASP A 241 -10.12 29.12 -24.14
N ALA A 242 -9.52 28.52 -25.18
CA ALA A 242 -10.21 27.63 -26.10
C ALA A 242 -10.73 26.38 -25.39
N LEU A 243 -9.95 25.79 -24.48
CA LEU A 243 -10.34 24.62 -23.69
C LEU A 243 -11.56 24.93 -22.81
N ASP A 244 -11.53 26.03 -22.07
CA ASP A 244 -12.62 26.44 -21.17
C ASP A 244 -13.88 26.79 -21.94
N GLN A 245 -13.76 27.47 -23.08
CA GLN A 245 -14.88 27.79 -23.96
C GLN A 245 -15.53 26.52 -24.54
N HIS A 246 -14.71 25.58 -25.03
CA HIS A 246 -15.18 24.30 -25.57
C HIS A 246 -15.89 23.48 -24.50
N ARG A 247 -15.32 23.45 -23.28
CA ARG A 247 -15.92 22.78 -22.14
C ARG A 247 -17.29 23.37 -21.76
N LEU A 248 -17.43 24.71 -21.81
CA LEU A 248 -18.71 25.36 -21.54
C LEU A 248 -19.77 24.97 -22.57
N GLN A 249 -19.43 24.99 -23.86
CA GLN A 249 -20.32 24.57 -24.96
C GLN A 249 -20.75 23.11 -24.82
N LEU A 250 -19.82 22.23 -24.44
CA LEU A 250 -20.12 20.84 -24.18
C LEU A 250 -21.09 20.68 -23.00
N VAL A 251 -20.93 21.44 -21.92
CA VAL A 251 -21.88 21.42 -20.80
C VAL A 251 -23.27 21.87 -21.23
N GLU A 252 -23.39 22.91 -22.05
CA GLU A 252 -24.67 23.34 -22.62
C GLU A 252 -25.31 22.25 -23.50
N ALA A 253 -24.51 21.53 -24.29
CA ALA A 253 -24.99 20.40 -25.08
C ALA A 253 -25.47 19.23 -24.21
N LEU A 254 -24.78 18.97 -23.08
CA LEU A 254 -25.20 17.96 -22.10
C LEU A 254 -26.51 18.35 -21.40
N ASP A 255 -26.68 19.63 -21.04
CA ASP A 255 -27.92 20.15 -20.44
C ASP A 255 -29.14 19.97 -21.36
N ALA A 256 -28.92 19.86 -22.68
CA ALA A 256 -29.97 19.62 -23.67
C ALA A 256 -30.34 18.13 -23.85
N VAL A 257 -29.63 17.18 -23.20
CA VAL A 257 -29.89 15.74 -23.32
C VAL A 257 -31.19 15.37 -22.57
N PRO A 258 -32.23 14.85 -23.25
CA PRO A 258 -33.53 14.62 -22.60
C PRO A 258 -33.56 13.46 -21.59
N SER A 259 -32.70 12.45 -21.80
CA SER A 259 -32.63 11.26 -20.95
C SER A 259 -31.61 11.47 -19.83
N LEU A 260 -32.05 11.41 -18.58
CA LEU A 260 -31.17 11.56 -17.41
C LEU A 260 -30.07 10.48 -17.35
N ASP A 261 -30.39 9.26 -17.82
CA ASP A 261 -29.43 8.16 -17.84
C ASP A 261 -28.35 8.37 -18.92
N ASP A 262 -28.73 8.96 -20.07
CA ASP A 262 -27.79 9.35 -21.13
C ASP A 262 -26.91 10.52 -20.65
N ASP A 263 -27.51 11.55 -20.06
CA ASP A 263 -26.81 12.70 -19.48
C ASP A 263 -25.80 12.24 -18.42
N ARG A 264 -26.21 11.37 -17.49
CA ARG A 264 -25.32 10.81 -16.47
C ARG A 264 -24.12 10.07 -17.07
N THR A 265 -24.33 9.35 -18.16
CA THR A 265 -23.26 8.60 -18.87
C THR A 265 -22.27 9.56 -19.53
N LEU A 266 -22.78 10.56 -20.27
CA LEU A 266 -21.94 11.53 -20.97
C LEU A 266 -21.19 12.45 -20.00
N ARG A 267 -21.82 12.87 -18.89
CA ARG A 267 -21.16 13.63 -17.81
C ARG A 267 -20.11 12.82 -17.08
N ALA A 268 -20.30 11.50 -16.91
CA ALA A 268 -19.28 10.64 -16.31
C ALA A 268 -18.02 10.59 -17.20
N LEU A 269 -18.18 10.51 -18.52
CA LEU A 269 -17.06 10.58 -19.48
C LEU A 269 -16.37 11.95 -19.45
N LEU A 270 -17.12 13.05 -19.42
CA LEU A 270 -16.56 14.39 -19.24
C LEU A 270 -15.74 14.48 -17.95
N ALA A 271 -16.27 13.97 -16.83
CA ALA A 271 -15.58 13.99 -15.55
C ALA A 271 -14.27 13.18 -15.57
N LEU A 272 -14.20 12.07 -16.31
CA LEU A 272 -12.95 11.31 -16.50
C LEU A 272 -11.92 12.08 -17.33
N ILE A 273 -12.33 12.80 -18.37
CA ILE A 273 -11.43 13.66 -19.14
C ILE A 273 -10.89 14.78 -18.24
N ASP A 274 -11.75 15.42 -17.45
CA ASP A 274 -11.36 16.46 -16.48
C ASP A 274 -10.40 15.93 -15.39
N ALA A 275 -10.63 14.69 -14.92
CA ALA A 275 -9.79 14.01 -13.93
C ALA A 275 -8.47 13.48 -14.49
N THR A 276 -8.28 13.43 -15.81
CA THR A 276 -7.03 12.96 -16.43
C THR A 276 -5.93 14.01 -16.24
N LEU A 277 -4.79 13.58 -15.71
CA LEU A 277 -3.59 14.38 -15.46
C LEU A 277 -2.54 14.25 -16.57
N ARG A 278 -2.38 13.04 -17.12
CA ARG A 278 -1.42 12.70 -18.19
C ARG A 278 -1.99 11.57 -19.06
N THR A 279 -1.58 11.52 -20.32
CA THR A 279 -1.91 10.41 -21.23
C THR A 279 -0.80 10.22 -22.26
N ASN A 280 -0.61 8.97 -22.73
CA ASN A 280 0.32 8.64 -23.82
C ASN A 280 -0.37 8.60 -25.18
N ALA A 281 -1.61 9.09 -25.29
CA ALA A 281 -2.44 8.96 -26.49
C ALA A 281 -1.77 9.50 -27.77
N PHE A 282 -0.96 10.55 -27.63
CA PHE A 282 -0.23 11.26 -28.71
C PHE A 282 1.23 10.83 -28.86
N ARG A 283 1.70 9.86 -28.06
CA ARG A 283 3.07 9.38 -28.14
C ARG A 283 3.24 8.46 -29.36
N PRO A 284 4.25 8.67 -30.21
CA PRO A 284 4.51 7.76 -31.32
C PRO A 284 5.01 6.41 -30.81
N GLY A 285 4.53 5.34 -31.44
CA GLY A 285 4.99 3.98 -31.30
C GLY A 285 6.22 3.67 -32.15
N PRO A 286 6.78 2.44 -32.05
CA PRO A 286 8.05 2.06 -32.67
C PRO A 286 8.12 2.23 -34.21
N ASN A 287 6.99 2.14 -34.91
CA ASN A 287 6.91 2.20 -36.38
C ASN A 287 6.27 3.49 -36.90
N ALA A 288 6.47 4.62 -36.23
CA ALA A 288 5.82 5.91 -36.53
C ALA A 288 4.27 5.90 -36.47
N GLY A 289 3.66 4.81 -36.00
CA GLY A 289 2.24 4.70 -35.65
C GLY A 289 1.97 5.13 -34.20
N ASN A 290 0.79 4.82 -33.67
CA ASN A 290 0.44 5.08 -32.26
C ASN A 290 1.06 4.03 -31.32
N ARG A 291 1.15 4.33 -30.02
CA ARG A 291 1.39 3.31 -28.99
C ARG A 291 0.30 2.22 -29.00
N ASP A 292 0.72 0.97 -28.87
CA ASP A 292 -0.16 -0.21 -28.78
C ASP A 292 -1.10 -0.19 -27.57
N VAL A 293 -0.73 0.55 -26.52
CA VAL A 293 -1.54 0.74 -25.31
C VAL A 293 -1.90 2.21 -25.13
N LEU A 294 -3.11 2.45 -24.65
CA LEU A 294 -3.53 3.73 -24.11
C LEU A 294 -3.37 3.73 -22.60
N SER A 295 -2.74 4.77 -22.08
CA SER A 295 -2.54 4.97 -20.65
C SER A 295 -3.08 6.32 -20.22
N PHE A 296 -3.70 6.37 -19.06
CA PHE A 296 -4.23 7.58 -18.42
C PHE A 296 -3.80 7.60 -16.96
N LYS A 297 -3.25 8.73 -16.50
CA LYS A 297 -3.04 9.00 -15.07
C LYS A 297 -4.19 9.86 -14.58
N PHE A 298 -4.98 9.37 -13.63
CA PHE A 298 -6.12 10.08 -13.04
C PHE A 298 -5.75 10.73 -11.71
N ASP A 299 -6.45 11.83 -11.42
CA ASP A 299 -6.72 12.35 -10.07
C ASP A 299 -8.04 11.73 -9.56
N PRO A 300 -7.99 10.67 -8.73
CA PRO A 300 -9.19 9.96 -8.29
C PRO A 300 -10.12 10.82 -7.43
N SER A 301 -9.64 11.94 -6.86
CA SER A 301 -10.47 12.85 -6.07
C SER A 301 -11.53 13.57 -6.92
N LYS A 302 -11.26 13.74 -8.22
CA LYS A 302 -12.14 14.38 -9.20
C LYS A 302 -13.10 13.42 -9.90
N VAL A 303 -12.93 12.10 -9.72
CA VAL A 303 -13.81 11.09 -10.32
C VAL A 303 -15.09 10.98 -9.47
N PRO A 304 -16.29 11.27 -10.04
CA PRO A 304 -17.55 11.17 -9.33
C PRO A 304 -17.85 9.74 -8.89
N ASP A 305 -18.52 9.60 -7.73
CA ASP A 305 -18.99 8.31 -7.18
C ASP A 305 -17.91 7.23 -7.01
N LEU A 306 -16.61 7.58 -7.08
CA LEU A 306 -15.52 6.61 -6.94
C LEU A 306 -15.52 6.00 -5.52
N PRO A 307 -15.53 4.65 -5.39
CA PRO A 307 -15.50 3.98 -4.09
C PRO A 307 -14.30 4.39 -3.24
N LEU A 308 -14.51 4.51 -1.92
CA LEU A 308 -13.45 4.75 -0.96
C LEU A 308 -12.63 3.47 -0.69
N PRO A 309 -11.33 3.58 -0.34
CA PRO A 309 -10.54 4.81 -0.27
C PRO A 309 -10.19 5.32 -1.68
N ARG A 310 -9.96 6.63 -1.82
CA ARG A 310 -9.52 7.22 -3.10
C ARG A 310 -8.00 7.36 -3.09
N PRO A 311 -7.27 6.67 -3.99
CA PRO A 311 -5.83 6.86 -4.12
C PRO A 311 -5.47 8.29 -4.52
N MET A 312 -4.22 8.70 -4.28
CA MET A 312 -3.71 9.99 -4.77
C MET A 312 -3.62 9.99 -6.30
N PHE A 313 -3.16 8.89 -6.89
CA PHE A 313 -3.09 8.70 -8.34
C PHE A 313 -3.55 7.31 -8.74
N GLU A 314 -4.17 7.21 -9.90
CA GLU A 314 -4.50 5.94 -10.55
C GLU A 314 -4.02 5.95 -11.99
N MET A 315 -3.16 5.00 -12.37
CA MET A 315 -2.77 4.79 -13.75
C MET A 315 -3.63 3.67 -14.34
N TRP A 316 -4.40 3.99 -15.37
CA TRP A 316 -5.21 3.05 -16.14
C TRP A 316 -4.54 2.76 -17.47
N VAL A 317 -4.33 1.49 -17.79
CA VAL A 317 -3.75 1.04 -19.05
C VAL A 317 -4.75 0.12 -19.75
N CYS A 318 -5.06 0.42 -21.01
CA CYS A 318 -6.05 -0.30 -21.79
C CYS A 318 -5.56 -0.54 -23.22
N SER A 319 -5.77 -1.75 -23.71
CA SER A 319 -5.63 -2.14 -25.11
C SER A 319 -6.60 -3.28 -25.43
N PRO A 320 -6.66 -3.75 -26.68
CA PRO A 320 -7.42 -4.95 -27.03
C PRO A 320 -6.92 -6.24 -26.34
N ARG A 321 -5.70 -6.23 -25.79
CA ARG A 321 -5.06 -7.40 -25.14
C ARG A 321 -5.10 -7.33 -23.63
N VAL A 322 -4.90 -6.14 -23.04
CA VAL A 322 -4.74 -5.95 -21.60
C VAL A 322 -5.61 -4.80 -21.05
N GLU A 323 -6.16 -5.02 -19.86
CA GLU A 323 -6.66 -3.96 -18.97
C GLU A 323 -5.84 -4.00 -17.68
N GLY A 324 -5.38 -2.85 -17.19
CA GLY A 324 -4.54 -2.77 -15.99
C GLY A 324 -4.73 -1.48 -15.21
N VAL A 325 -4.65 -1.57 -13.88
CA VAL A 325 -4.67 -0.43 -12.96
C VAL A 325 -3.42 -0.41 -12.10
N HIS A 326 -2.92 0.77 -11.76
CA HIS A 326 -1.95 0.97 -10.69
C HIS A 326 -2.37 2.13 -9.80
N LEU A 327 -2.69 1.83 -8.54
CA LEU A 327 -3.23 2.73 -7.54
C LEU A 327 -2.12 3.15 -6.58
N ARG A 328 -1.90 4.45 -6.37
CA ARG A 328 -0.85 5.01 -5.50
C ARG A 328 -1.44 5.98 -4.49
N ASN A 329 -1.07 5.86 -3.22
CA ASN A 329 -1.53 6.78 -2.16
C ASN A 329 -0.57 7.93 -1.86
N GLY A 330 0.53 8.02 -2.60
CA GLY A 330 1.50 9.09 -2.47
C GLY A 330 2.47 9.14 -3.65
N ARG A 331 3.32 10.17 -3.67
CA ARG A 331 4.35 10.34 -4.69
C ARG A 331 5.47 9.30 -4.56
N ILE A 332 5.89 8.99 -3.34
CA ILE A 332 6.82 7.92 -3.07
C ILE A 332 5.98 6.76 -2.56
N ALA A 333 5.61 5.87 -3.46
CA ALA A 333 4.71 4.75 -3.18
C ALA A 333 5.20 3.49 -3.88
N ARG A 334 4.90 2.34 -3.27
CA ARG A 334 5.37 1.05 -3.75
C ARG A 334 4.31 -0.03 -3.55
N GLY A 335 4.24 -0.95 -4.50
CA GLY A 335 3.46 -2.16 -4.31
C GLY A 335 3.54 -3.19 -5.42
N GLY A 336 3.05 -4.37 -5.08
CA GLY A 336 3.03 -5.52 -5.99
C GLY A 336 2.06 -5.37 -7.16
N LEU A 337 2.39 -5.98 -8.30
CA LEU A 337 1.53 -6.07 -9.48
C LEU A 337 0.92 -7.46 -9.60
N ARG A 338 -0.41 -7.58 -9.47
CA ARG A 338 -1.12 -8.86 -9.54
C ARG A 338 -1.59 -9.17 -10.96
N TRP A 339 -1.34 -10.40 -11.42
CA TRP A 339 -2.07 -10.94 -12.56
C TRP A 339 -3.39 -11.54 -12.04
N SER A 340 -4.51 -10.85 -12.32
CA SER A 340 -5.83 -11.23 -11.84
C SER A 340 -6.59 -12.08 -12.87
N ASP A 341 -7.44 -12.97 -12.39
CA ASP A 341 -8.45 -13.71 -13.16
C ASP A 341 -9.84 -13.05 -13.11
N ARG A 342 -10.00 -11.96 -12.34
CA ARG A 342 -11.27 -11.24 -12.11
C ARG A 342 -11.54 -10.15 -13.16
N ARG A 343 -11.66 -10.52 -14.43
CA ARG A 343 -11.83 -9.55 -15.54
C ARG A 343 -12.88 -8.46 -15.31
N GLU A 344 -14.03 -8.80 -14.70
CA GLU A 344 -15.14 -7.86 -14.54
C GLU A 344 -14.97 -6.86 -13.39
N ASP A 345 -14.14 -7.15 -12.38
CA ASP A 345 -14.01 -6.31 -11.18
C ASP A 345 -12.61 -6.30 -10.53
N PHE A 346 -11.55 -6.60 -11.30
CA PHE A 346 -10.19 -6.67 -10.77
C PHE A 346 -9.75 -5.35 -10.12
N ARG A 347 -10.24 -4.18 -10.55
CA ARG A 347 -9.94 -2.92 -9.85
C ARG A 347 -10.40 -2.95 -8.39
N THR A 348 -11.56 -3.54 -8.09
CA THR A 348 -12.05 -3.71 -6.72
C THR A 348 -11.15 -4.64 -5.92
N GLU A 349 -10.64 -5.72 -6.54
CA GLU A 349 -9.63 -6.59 -5.92
C GLU A 349 -8.35 -5.79 -5.60
N ILE A 350 -7.81 -5.05 -6.56
CA ILE A 350 -6.60 -4.26 -6.38
C ILE A 350 -6.79 -3.17 -5.32
N LEU A 351 -7.93 -2.49 -5.30
CA LEU A 351 -8.26 -1.47 -4.29
C LEU A 351 -8.27 -2.05 -2.87
N GLY A 352 -8.84 -3.25 -2.69
CA GLY A 352 -8.79 -3.97 -1.41
C GLY A 352 -7.37 -4.26 -0.94
N LEU A 353 -6.47 -4.60 -1.87
CA LEU A 353 -5.04 -4.84 -1.56
C LEU A 353 -4.28 -3.55 -1.25
N VAL A 354 -4.57 -2.43 -1.95
CA VAL A 354 -3.99 -1.12 -1.62
C VAL A 354 -4.30 -0.76 -0.18
N LYS A 355 -5.55 -0.92 0.25
CA LYS A 355 -5.98 -0.60 1.61
C LYS A 355 -5.14 -1.34 2.65
N ALA A 356 -4.95 -2.65 2.48
CA ALA A 356 -4.08 -3.44 3.36
C ALA A 356 -2.62 -2.94 3.33
N GLN A 357 -2.14 -2.52 2.16
CA GLN A 357 -0.77 -2.01 1.98
C GLN A 357 -0.52 -0.68 2.70
N ILE A 358 -1.54 0.17 2.88
CA ILE A 358 -1.41 1.45 3.61
C ILE A 358 -0.93 1.19 5.04
N VAL A 359 -1.64 0.32 5.75
CA VAL A 359 -1.34 0.00 7.16
C VAL A 359 0.01 -0.71 7.24
N LYS A 360 0.29 -1.62 6.29
CA LYS A 360 1.53 -2.39 6.25
C LYS A 360 2.78 -1.54 5.99
N ASN A 361 2.66 -0.49 5.16
CA ASN A 361 3.79 0.36 4.80
C ASN A 361 4.10 1.45 5.84
N ALA A 362 3.35 1.54 6.94
CA ALA A 362 3.56 2.59 7.94
C ALA A 362 4.93 2.56 8.64
N VAL A 363 5.70 1.47 8.48
CA VAL A 363 7.06 1.31 9.02
C VAL A 363 8.16 1.67 8.02
N ILE A 364 7.84 1.82 6.73
CA ILE A 364 8.84 2.04 5.67
C ILE A 364 8.70 3.42 5.01
N VAL A 365 9.66 3.79 4.17
CA VAL A 365 9.67 5.06 3.44
C VAL A 365 8.49 5.23 2.47
N PRO A 366 8.24 4.31 1.51
CA PRO A 366 7.18 4.50 0.54
C PRO A 366 5.80 4.16 1.11
N THR A 367 4.81 5.01 0.84
CA THR A 367 3.41 4.68 1.16
C THR A 367 2.88 3.55 0.27
N GLY A 368 1.65 3.10 0.54
CA GLY A 368 1.03 1.98 -0.17
C GLY A 368 0.70 2.29 -1.63
N ALA A 369 1.08 1.36 -2.51
CA ALA A 369 0.53 1.24 -3.85
C ALA A 369 0.12 -0.21 -4.15
N LYS A 370 -0.62 -0.42 -5.23
CA LYS A 370 -0.86 -1.75 -5.79
C LYS A 370 -1.26 -1.62 -7.24
N GLY A 371 -0.83 -2.56 -8.06
CA GLY A 371 -1.36 -2.68 -9.42
C GLY A 371 -1.86 -4.07 -9.71
N GLY A 372 -2.57 -4.18 -10.82
CA GLY A 372 -2.91 -5.47 -11.39
C GLY A 372 -3.46 -5.34 -12.80
N PHE A 373 -3.42 -6.45 -13.52
CA PHE A 373 -3.85 -6.52 -14.91
C PHE A 373 -4.55 -7.85 -15.20
N VAL A 374 -5.35 -7.84 -16.27
CA VAL A 374 -6.11 -8.99 -16.78
C VAL A 374 -5.87 -9.16 -18.27
N LEU A 375 -5.93 -10.41 -18.74
CA LEU A 375 -5.89 -10.74 -20.17
C LEU A 375 -7.30 -10.70 -20.75
N LYS A 376 -7.46 -10.02 -21.88
CA LYS A 376 -8.77 -9.92 -22.56
C LYS A 376 -9.03 -11.08 -23.52
N ARG A 377 -7.95 -11.69 -24.03
CA ARG A 377 -7.96 -12.81 -24.98
C ARG A 377 -7.01 -13.92 -24.49
N PRO A 378 -7.29 -14.57 -23.35
CA PRO A 378 -6.41 -15.60 -22.81
C PRO A 378 -6.40 -16.85 -23.73
N PRO A 379 -5.23 -17.31 -24.19
CA PRO A 379 -5.09 -18.60 -24.89
C PRO A 379 -5.52 -19.78 -24.00
N THR A 380 -5.95 -20.87 -24.62
CA THR A 380 -6.31 -22.11 -23.91
C THR A 380 -5.10 -22.98 -23.60
N ASN A 381 -4.05 -22.90 -24.41
CA ASN A 381 -2.79 -23.61 -24.18
C ASN A 381 -2.02 -22.97 -23.01
N PRO A 382 -1.53 -23.74 -22.02
CA PRO A 382 -0.82 -23.19 -20.85
C PRO A 382 0.46 -22.40 -21.17
N ASP A 383 1.26 -22.83 -22.15
CA ASP A 383 2.52 -22.17 -22.52
C ASP A 383 2.23 -20.86 -23.24
N GLU A 384 1.26 -20.87 -24.16
CA GLU A 384 0.78 -19.66 -24.84
C GLU A 384 0.12 -18.69 -23.86
N PHE A 385 -0.66 -19.19 -22.90
CA PHE A 385 -1.26 -18.38 -21.84
C PHE A 385 -0.21 -17.65 -21.02
N ARG A 386 0.88 -18.35 -20.66
CA ARG A 386 2.00 -17.74 -19.94
C ARG A 386 2.73 -16.71 -20.80
N ALA A 387 2.96 -17.01 -22.08
CA ALA A 387 3.61 -16.08 -23.01
C ALA A 387 2.77 -14.80 -23.22
N GLU A 388 1.45 -14.95 -23.36
CA GLU A 388 0.52 -13.82 -23.47
C GLU A 388 0.50 -12.99 -22.19
N GLY A 389 0.52 -13.66 -21.02
CA GLY A 389 0.67 -13.02 -19.72
C GLY A 389 1.91 -12.12 -19.63
N ILE A 390 3.06 -12.64 -20.07
CA ILE A 390 4.31 -11.88 -20.12
C ILE A 390 4.18 -10.71 -21.10
N ALA A 391 3.65 -10.92 -22.31
CA ALA A 391 3.49 -9.87 -23.31
C ALA A 391 2.60 -8.71 -22.81
N CYS A 392 1.45 -9.04 -22.20
CA CYS A 392 0.54 -8.06 -21.60
C CYS A 392 1.17 -7.34 -20.39
N TYR A 393 1.93 -8.05 -19.57
CA TYR A 393 2.70 -7.43 -18.48
C TYR A 393 3.72 -6.42 -19.01
N ARG A 394 4.46 -6.75 -20.08
CA ARG A 394 5.41 -5.82 -20.72
C ARG A 394 4.70 -4.57 -21.23
N GLN A 395 3.54 -4.74 -21.86
CA GLN A 395 2.69 -3.62 -22.31
C GLN A 395 2.21 -2.76 -21.14
N PHE A 396 1.81 -3.38 -20.04
CA PHE A 396 1.35 -2.67 -18.84
C PHE A 396 2.46 -1.83 -18.20
N ILE A 397 3.66 -2.40 -18.00
CA ILE A 397 4.83 -1.67 -17.47
C ILE A 397 5.21 -0.51 -18.39
N ALA A 398 5.34 -0.76 -19.70
CA ALA A 398 5.65 0.27 -20.69
C ALA A 398 4.60 1.41 -20.67
N GLY A 399 3.32 1.06 -20.56
CA GLY A 399 2.24 2.02 -20.46
C GLY A 399 2.30 2.91 -19.21
N MET A 400 2.78 2.40 -18.08
CA MET A 400 3.01 3.21 -16.86
C MET A 400 4.24 4.11 -16.98
N LEU A 401 5.35 3.58 -17.51
CA LEU A 401 6.57 4.36 -17.77
C LEU A 401 6.35 5.45 -18.81
N ASP A 402 5.42 5.25 -19.74
CA ASP A 402 5.01 6.28 -20.70
C ASP A 402 4.43 7.54 -20.03
N LEU A 403 3.98 7.46 -18.77
CA LEU A 403 3.37 8.57 -18.02
C LEU A 403 4.24 9.11 -16.88
N THR A 404 5.38 8.47 -16.59
CA THR A 404 6.20 8.72 -15.40
C THR A 404 7.42 9.57 -15.75
N ASP A 405 7.68 10.65 -15.00
CA ASP A 405 8.88 11.47 -15.25
C ASP A 405 10.15 10.64 -15.00
N ASN A 406 11.27 11.01 -15.63
CA ASN A 406 12.56 10.39 -15.41
C ASN A 406 13.52 11.35 -14.70
N ILE A 407 14.66 10.86 -14.20
CA ILE A 407 15.75 11.70 -13.68
C ILE A 407 16.97 11.47 -14.56
N VAL A 408 17.51 12.55 -15.12
CA VAL A 408 18.73 12.52 -15.94
C VAL A 408 19.73 13.51 -15.35
N GLY A 409 20.79 13.00 -14.72
CA GLY A 409 21.66 13.81 -13.89
C GLY A 409 20.90 14.33 -12.67
N ASP A 410 20.80 15.65 -12.53
CA ASP A 410 20.06 16.31 -11.44
C ASP A 410 18.68 16.82 -11.86
N ASP A 411 18.33 16.73 -13.14
CA ASP A 411 17.10 17.26 -13.69
C ASP A 411 15.99 16.20 -13.79
N VAL A 412 14.76 16.60 -13.45
CA VAL A 412 13.57 15.80 -13.73
C VAL A 412 13.13 16.06 -15.17
N VAL A 413 13.09 15.01 -15.97
CA VAL A 413 12.75 15.06 -17.40
C VAL A 413 11.37 14.43 -17.62
N PRO A 414 10.38 15.16 -18.16
CA PRO A 414 9.06 14.59 -18.43
C PRO A 414 9.06 13.58 -19.58
N PRO A 415 8.06 12.67 -19.63
CA PRO A 415 7.88 11.81 -20.80
C PRO A 415 7.70 12.65 -22.07
N PRO A 416 8.26 12.22 -23.22
CA PRO A 416 8.09 12.92 -24.48
C PRO A 416 6.61 12.91 -24.91
N HIS A 417 6.19 13.95 -25.64
CA HIS A 417 4.84 14.07 -26.19
C HIS A 417 3.72 13.97 -25.14
N THR A 418 3.94 14.51 -23.94
CA THR A 418 2.99 14.44 -22.81
C THR A 418 2.74 15.83 -22.22
N VAL A 419 1.48 16.26 -22.21
CA VAL A 419 1.03 17.44 -21.46
C VAL A 419 0.77 17.03 -20.00
N ARG A 420 1.30 17.80 -19.04
CA ARG A 420 1.21 17.50 -17.59
C ARG A 420 0.29 18.49 -16.87
N TYR A 421 -0.66 17.98 -16.09
CA TYR A 421 -1.55 18.78 -15.22
C TYR A 421 -1.27 18.54 -13.71
N ASP A 422 -0.16 17.89 -13.41
CA ASP A 422 0.35 17.60 -12.08
C ASP A 422 1.83 17.98 -11.96
N PRO A 423 2.36 18.11 -10.73
CA PRO A 423 3.79 18.35 -10.51
C PRO A 423 4.67 17.16 -10.92
N ASP A 424 5.98 17.33 -10.77
CA ASP A 424 6.96 16.28 -11.02
C ASP A 424 6.67 15.00 -10.19
N ASP A 425 6.74 13.86 -10.89
CA ASP A 425 6.45 12.53 -10.40
C ASP A 425 7.43 11.48 -11.00
N PRO A 426 8.72 11.51 -10.60
CA PRO A 426 9.74 10.62 -11.15
C PRO A 426 9.86 9.26 -10.45
N TYR A 427 9.12 9.04 -9.37
CA TYR A 427 9.26 7.84 -8.55
C TYR A 427 8.14 6.84 -8.83
N LEU A 428 8.50 5.70 -9.44
CA LEU A 428 7.63 4.56 -9.65
C LEU A 428 8.40 3.28 -9.33
N VAL A 429 8.02 2.59 -8.26
CA VAL A 429 8.60 1.30 -7.86
C VAL A 429 7.50 0.25 -7.78
N VAL A 430 7.75 -0.89 -8.41
CA VAL A 430 6.84 -2.03 -8.46
C VAL A 430 7.43 -3.23 -7.72
N ALA A 431 6.61 -4.22 -7.42
CA ALA A 431 7.05 -5.48 -6.85
C ALA A 431 6.27 -6.65 -7.46
N ALA A 432 6.74 -7.87 -7.23
CA ALA A 432 6.00 -9.07 -7.59
C ALA A 432 4.78 -9.29 -6.65
N ASP A 433 3.74 -9.93 -7.17
CA ASP A 433 2.59 -10.43 -6.42
C ASP A 433 2.13 -11.79 -7.02
N LYS A 434 0.94 -12.26 -6.66
CA LYS A 434 0.31 -13.45 -7.22
C LYS A 434 0.28 -13.35 -8.75
N GLY A 435 0.80 -14.39 -9.40
CA GLY A 435 0.87 -14.52 -10.85
C GLY A 435 2.07 -13.81 -11.51
N THR A 436 2.86 -13.02 -10.76
CA THR A 436 4.01 -12.26 -11.28
C THR A 436 5.30 -12.51 -10.51
N ALA A 437 5.37 -13.55 -9.68
CA ALA A 437 6.50 -13.88 -8.80
C ALA A 437 7.88 -13.84 -9.49
N THR A 438 7.97 -14.23 -10.77
CA THR A 438 9.24 -14.26 -11.53
C THR A 438 9.40 -13.08 -12.50
N PHE A 439 8.58 -12.02 -12.38
CA PHE A 439 8.50 -10.95 -13.39
C PHE A 439 9.31 -9.69 -13.02
N SER A 440 9.93 -9.62 -11.84
CA SER A 440 10.74 -8.47 -11.42
C SER A 440 11.88 -8.18 -12.41
N ASP A 441 12.58 -9.21 -12.89
CA ASP A 441 13.66 -9.04 -13.89
C ASP A 441 13.13 -8.53 -15.23
N ILE A 442 11.90 -8.91 -15.60
CA ILE A 442 11.23 -8.41 -16.81
C ILE A 442 10.95 -6.92 -16.67
N ALA A 443 10.42 -6.49 -15.50
CA ALA A 443 10.15 -5.09 -15.22
C ALA A 443 11.44 -4.25 -15.19
N ASN A 444 12.49 -4.71 -14.52
CA ASN A 444 13.80 -4.06 -14.49
C ASN A 444 14.44 -3.96 -15.89
N GLY A 445 14.28 -5.00 -16.72
CA GLY A 445 14.71 -4.95 -18.12
C GLY A 445 14.00 -3.85 -18.92
N ILE A 446 12.69 -3.69 -18.74
CA ILE A 446 11.94 -2.62 -19.41
C ILE A 446 12.36 -1.23 -18.88
N ALA A 447 12.57 -1.08 -17.57
CA ALA A 447 13.07 0.17 -17.00
C ALA A 447 14.42 0.58 -17.61
N ARG A 448 15.34 -0.37 -17.81
CA ARG A 448 16.60 -0.15 -18.55
C ARG A 448 16.40 0.25 -20.00
N ASP A 449 15.49 -0.42 -20.71
CA ASP A 449 15.17 -0.08 -22.11
C ASP A 449 14.65 1.37 -22.23
N TYR A 450 13.99 1.87 -21.19
CA TYR A 450 13.53 3.27 -21.08
C TYR A 450 14.61 4.25 -20.59
N GLY A 451 15.78 3.76 -20.17
CA GLY A 451 16.80 4.57 -19.48
C GLY A 451 16.29 5.18 -18.18
N PHE A 452 15.37 4.49 -17.50
CA PHE A 452 14.74 4.98 -16.27
C PHE A 452 15.74 4.95 -15.10
N TRP A 453 15.81 6.05 -14.34
CA TRP A 453 16.87 6.30 -13.37
C TRP A 453 17.00 5.26 -12.24
N LEU A 454 15.90 4.56 -11.92
CA LEU A 454 15.89 3.50 -10.91
C LEU A 454 16.53 2.20 -11.40
N ASP A 455 16.73 2.00 -12.72
CA ASP A 455 17.30 0.78 -13.31
C ASP A 455 16.73 -0.50 -12.68
N ASP A 456 17.53 -1.25 -11.90
CA ASP A 456 17.16 -2.51 -11.27
C ASP A 456 16.65 -2.38 -9.83
N ALA A 457 16.51 -1.14 -9.35
CA ALA A 457 15.71 -0.75 -8.19
C ALA A 457 14.23 -0.50 -8.56
N PHE A 458 13.89 -0.46 -9.86
CA PHE A 458 12.51 -0.27 -10.33
C PHE A 458 11.55 -1.35 -9.81
N ALA A 459 12.01 -2.60 -9.81
CA ALA A 459 11.27 -3.75 -9.30
C ALA A 459 12.08 -4.52 -8.25
N SER A 460 11.57 -4.57 -7.02
CA SER A 460 12.19 -5.32 -5.92
C SER A 460 12.03 -6.84 -6.09
N GLY A 461 12.95 -7.63 -5.52
CA GLY A 461 12.86 -9.10 -5.52
C GLY A 461 13.21 -9.75 -6.87
N GLY A 462 14.05 -9.07 -7.67
CA GLY A 462 14.68 -9.65 -8.87
C GLY A 462 15.84 -10.61 -8.52
N SER A 463 16.49 -11.16 -9.55
CA SER A 463 17.59 -12.13 -9.38
C SER A 463 18.82 -11.59 -8.64
N ALA A 464 18.99 -10.27 -8.60
CA ALA A 464 20.02 -9.57 -7.84
C ALA A 464 19.47 -8.87 -6.59
N GLY A 465 18.35 -9.33 -6.03
CA GLY A 465 17.73 -8.82 -4.79
C GLY A 465 17.82 -9.80 -3.62
N TYR A 466 17.16 -9.48 -2.51
CA TYR A 466 17.08 -10.36 -1.35
C TYR A 466 16.00 -11.43 -1.54
N ASP A 467 16.36 -12.71 -1.46
CA ASP A 467 15.39 -13.80 -1.54
C ASP A 467 14.69 -13.98 -0.18
N HIS A 468 13.44 -13.50 -0.10
CA HIS A 468 12.67 -13.54 1.14
C HIS A 468 12.39 -14.95 1.65
N LYS A 469 12.31 -15.95 0.76
CA LYS A 469 12.06 -17.34 1.15
C LYS A 469 13.31 -17.96 1.74
N VAL A 470 14.47 -17.72 1.12
CA VAL A 470 15.78 -18.17 1.64
C VAL A 470 16.08 -17.50 2.97
N MET A 471 15.83 -16.19 3.08
CA MET A 471 16.00 -15.46 4.34
C MET A 471 14.96 -15.84 5.41
N GLY A 472 13.80 -16.36 4.99
CA GLY A 472 12.62 -16.60 5.82
C GLY A 472 12.10 -15.34 6.52
N ILE A 473 12.38 -14.15 5.98
CA ILE A 473 12.27 -12.88 6.71
C ILE A 473 10.84 -12.57 7.14
N THR A 474 9.85 -12.85 6.28
CA THR A 474 8.42 -12.68 6.59
C THR A 474 7.99 -13.56 7.76
N ALA A 475 8.41 -14.83 7.77
CA ALA A 475 8.08 -15.76 8.85
C ALA A 475 8.82 -15.41 10.16
N ARG A 476 10.08 -14.97 10.07
CA ARG A 476 10.86 -14.48 11.20
C ARG A 476 10.18 -13.27 11.85
N GLY A 477 9.73 -12.30 11.06
CA GLY A 477 8.99 -11.13 11.56
C GLY A 477 7.69 -11.53 12.29
N ALA A 478 6.89 -12.42 11.69
CA ALA A 478 5.65 -12.88 12.31
C ALA A 478 5.92 -13.71 13.59
N TRP A 479 7.07 -14.39 13.65
CA TRP A 479 7.48 -15.12 14.84
C TRP A 479 7.86 -14.21 16.01
N GLU A 480 8.31 -12.97 15.78
CA GLU A 480 8.55 -12.00 16.85
C GLU A 480 7.24 -11.64 17.59
N SER A 481 6.12 -11.54 16.85
CA SER A 481 4.78 -11.40 17.45
C SER A 481 4.41 -12.62 18.29
N VAL A 482 4.64 -13.84 17.77
CA VAL A 482 4.40 -15.10 18.50
C VAL A 482 5.23 -15.14 19.78
N ARG A 483 6.52 -14.78 19.72
CA ARG A 483 7.42 -14.70 20.88
C ARG A 483 6.84 -13.76 21.95
N ARG A 484 6.37 -12.56 21.55
CA ARG A 484 5.79 -11.59 22.49
C ARG A 484 4.45 -12.04 23.08
N HIS A 485 3.61 -12.68 22.28
CA HIS A 485 2.35 -13.26 22.75
C HIS A 485 2.59 -14.42 23.72
N ALA A 486 3.54 -15.31 23.42
CA ALA A 486 3.95 -16.39 24.32
C ALA A 486 4.47 -15.85 25.67
N ALA A 487 5.33 -14.83 25.64
CA ALA A 487 5.85 -14.19 26.84
C ALA A 487 4.73 -13.58 27.70
N THR A 488 3.67 -13.01 27.09
CA THR A 488 2.47 -12.52 27.80
C THR A 488 1.79 -13.66 28.57
N MET A 489 1.80 -14.88 28.03
CA MET A 489 1.21 -16.07 28.64
C MET A 489 2.17 -16.79 29.61
N GLY A 490 3.37 -16.26 29.83
CA GLY A 490 4.39 -16.89 30.66
C GLY A 490 5.05 -18.11 30.01
N LYS A 491 5.06 -18.19 28.68
CA LYS A 491 5.78 -19.22 27.90
C LYS A 491 6.98 -18.62 27.17
N ASP A 492 8.04 -19.39 27.04
CA ASP A 492 9.22 -19.11 26.21
C ASP A 492 9.20 -20.02 24.98
N VAL A 493 9.08 -19.43 23.78
CA VAL A 493 9.01 -20.17 22.50
C VAL A 493 10.28 -20.96 22.18
N GLU A 494 11.41 -20.62 22.81
CA GLU A 494 12.69 -21.28 22.61
C GLU A 494 12.91 -22.44 23.60
N ARG A 495 12.02 -22.63 24.59
CA ARG A 495 12.21 -23.61 25.68
C ARG A 495 10.98 -24.46 26.00
N ASP A 496 9.79 -23.89 25.88
CA ASP A 496 8.54 -24.53 26.28
C ASP A 496 7.84 -25.18 25.09
N GLU A 497 7.14 -26.28 25.34
CA GLU A 497 6.29 -26.91 24.32
C GLU A 497 5.12 -26.00 23.91
N LEU A 498 4.92 -25.89 22.60
CA LEU A 498 3.86 -25.10 22.00
C LEU A 498 2.95 -25.96 21.14
N THR A 499 1.68 -26.09 21.51
CA THR A 499 0.69 -26.79 20.69
C THR A 499 0.20 -25.89 19.56
N VAL A 500 0.25 -26.38 18.32
CA VAL A 500 -0.01 -25.57 17.12
C VAL A 500 -1.02 -26.25 16.21
N VAL A 501 -1.94 -25.47 15.64
CA VAL A 501 -2.62 -25.84 14.39
C VAL A 501 -2.25 -24.84 13.29
N GLY A 502 -2.16 -25.31 12.05
CA GLY A 502 -1.58 -24.55 10.96
C GLY A 502 -2.46 -24.44 9.71
N ILE A 503 -2.38 -23.30 9.02
CA ILE A 503 -2.96 -23.09 7.69
C ILE A 503 -1.80 -23.02 6.68
N GLY A 504 -1.62 -24.06 5.87
CA GLY A 504 -0.52 -24.18 4.91
C GLY A 504 0.15 -25.56 4.88
N ASP A 505 1.28 -25.64 4.21
CA ASP A 505 2.14 -26.83 4.11
C ASP A 505 3.62 -26.48 4.19
N MET A 506 4.47 -27.48 4.48
CA MET A 506 5.91 -27.28 4.68
C MET A 506 6.65 -26.78 3.42
N SER A 507 6.10 -26.86 2.22
CA SER A 507 6.75 -26.31 1.02
C SER A 507 6.58 -24.79 0.89
N GLY A 508 5.57 -24.24 1.59
CA GLY A 508 5.24 -22.82 1.63
C GLY A 508 6.31 -22.01 2.36
N ASP A 509 6.63 -20.83 1.82
CA ASP A 509 7.61 -19.90 2.39
C ASP A 509 7.28 -19.57 3.85
N VAL A 510 6.14 -18.93 4.11
CA VAL A 510 5.77 -18.47 5.45
C VAL A 510 5.48 -19.63 6.39
N PHE A 511 4.73 -20.63 5.92
CA PHE A 511 4.35 -21.77 6.75
C PHE A 511 5.56 -22.58 7.20
N GLY A 512 6.41 -22.99 6.24
CA GLY A 512 7.57 -23.82 6.49
C GLY A 512 8.62 -23.11 7.34
N ASN A 513 9.03 -21.90 6.95
CA ASN A 513 10.00 -21.11 7.72
C ASN A 513 9.49 -20.83 9.15
N GLY A 514 8.20 -20.55 9.32
CA GLY A 514 7.57 -20.28 10.61
C GLY A 514 7.58 -21.49 11.54
N LEU A 515 7.17 -22.65 11.04
CA LEU A 515 7.13 -23.87 11.85
C LEU A 515 8.51 -24.45 12.16
N LEU A 516 9.57 -24.01 11.47
CA LEU A 516 10.96 -24.35 11.77
C LEU A 516 11.65 -23.35 12.72
N ARG A 517 10.93 -22.33 13.22
CA ARG A 517 11.51 -21.35 14.16
C ARG A 517 11.77 -21.87 15.56
N SER A 518 11.07 -22.95 15.97
CA SER A 518 11.27 -23.56 17.28
C SER A 518 11.22 -25.09 17.20
N PRO A 519 12.19 -25.79 17.79
CA PRO A 519 12.17 -27.25 17.90
C PRO A 519 11.13 -27.77 18.90
N HIS A 520 10.50 -26.88 19.67
CA HIS A 520 9.51 -27.21 20.70
C HIS A 520 8.04 -27.16 20.20
N VAL A 521 7.84 -26.96 18.90
CA VAL A 521 6.51 -26.96 18.28
C VAL A 521 5.93 -28.38 18.20
N LYS A 522 4.73 -28.54 18.78
CA LYS A 522 3.87 -29.71 18.62
C LYS A 522 2.75 -29.38 17.62
N LEU A 523 3.00 -29.64 16.34
CA LEU A 523 2.02 -29.41 15.27
C LEU A 523 0.93 -30.49 15.31
N LEU A 524 -0.22 -30.17 15.89
CA LEU A 524 -1.31 -31.14 16.09
C LEU A 524 -2.16 -31.35 14.85
N ALA A 525 -2.33 -30.31 14.03
CA ALA A 525 -3.04 -30.38 12.77
C ALA A 525 -2.59 -29.28 11.81
N ALA A 526 -2.65 -29.55 10.52
CA ALA A 526 -2.47 -28.54 9.48
C ALA A 526 -3.30 -28.88 8.24
N PHE A 527 -3.57 -27.90 7.39
CA PHE A 527 -4.27 -28.16 6.13
C PHE A 527 -3.84 -27.19 5.03
N ASP A 528 -3.83 -27.67 3.79
CA ASP A 528 -3.64 -26.87 2.58
C ASP A 528 -4.83 -27.09 1.62
N HIS A 529 -4.68 -26.71 0.35
CA HIS A 529 -5.71 -26.93 -0.67
C HIS A 529 -5.89 -28.41 -1.05
N ARG A 530 -5.00 -29.31 -0.62
CA ARG A 530 -4.93 -30.72 -1.04
C ARG A 530 -5.22 -31.70 0.09
N HIS A 531 -4.68 -31.46 1.28
CA HIS A 531 -4.57 -32.41 2.37
C HIS A 531 -4.93 -31.79 3.73
N ILE A 532 -5.27 -32.66 4.67
CA ILE A 532 -5.39 -32.38 6.11
C ILE A 532 -4.42 -33.32 6.82
N PHE A 533 -3.46 -32.74 7.55
CA PHE A 533 -2.51 -33.44 8.42
C PHE A 533 -3.01 -33.41 9.86
N ILE A 534 -2.94 -34.52 10.58
CA ILE A 534 -3.28 -34.64 12.01
C ILE A 534 -2.24 -35.50 12.72
N ASP A 535 -1.69 -35.01 13.81
CA ASP A 535 -0.81 -35.75 14.72
C ASP A 535 -1.23 -35.48 16.18
N PRO A 536 -1.88 -36.44 16.87
CA PRO A 536 -2.40 -36.21 18.22
C PRO A 536 -1.33 -35.92 19.29
N ASP A 537 -0.12 -36.45 19.18
CA ASP A 537 0.94 -36.25 20.17
C ASP A 537 2.33 -36.34 19.53
N PRO A 538 2.70 -35.38 18.67
CA PRO A 538 3.99 -35.38 17.99
C PRO A 538 5.13 -35.24 19.01
N ASP A 539 6.18 -36.03 18.83
CA ASP A 539 7.46 -35.79 19.50
C ASP A 539 8.13 -34.54 18.87
N PRO A 540 8.43 -33.47 19.64
CA PRO A 540 8.91 -32.22 19.07
C PRO A 540 10.20 -32.37 18.25
N ALA A 541 11.18 -33.14 18.74
CA ALA A 541 12.47 -33.32 18.09
C ALA A 541 12.35 -34.12 16.78
N THR A 542 11.65 -35.25 16.83
CA THR A 542 11.46 -36.14 15.67
C THR A 542 10.61 -35.45 14.60
N SER A 543 9.50 -34.84 15.00
CA SER A 543 8.61 -34.12 14.07
C SER A 543 9.25 -32.84 13.52
N PHE A 544 10.16 -32.18 14.25
CA PHE A 544 10.94 -31.06 13.71
C PHE A 544 11.87 -31.53 12.58
N ALA A 545 12.64 -32.60 12.80
CA ALA A 545 13.52 -33.14 11.77
C ALA A 545 12.76 -33.55 10.49
N GLU A 546 11.57 -34.16 10.65
CA GLU A 546 10.74 -34.53 9.51
C GLU A 546 10.14 -33.32 8.79
N ARG A 547 9.67 -32.31 9.52
CA ARG A 547 9.22 -31.03 8.95
C ARG A 547 10.34 -30.35 8.17
N GLN A 548 11.57 -30.37 8.69
CA GLN A 548 12.74 -29.82 7.99
C GLN A 548 13.02 -30.58 6.69
N ARG A 549 13.02 -31.92 6.72
CA ARG A 549 13.18 -32.75 5.53
C ARG A 549 12.13 -32.41 4.45
N LEU A 550 10.88 -32.21 4.85
CA LEU A 550 9.81 -31.81 3.94
C LEU A 550 10.01 -30.41 3.36
N PHE A 551 10.47 -29.45 4.15
CA PHE A 551 10.76 -28.10 3.69
C PHE A 551 11.87 -28.08 2.62
N GLU A 552 12.91 -28.90 2.81
CA GLU A 552 14.05 -29.02 1.90
C GLU A 552 13.72 -29.83 0.63
N LEU A 553 12.67 -30.66 0.67
CA LEU A 553 12.23 -31.48 -0.47
C LEU A 553 11.52 -30.63 -1.53
N PRO A 554 12.01 -30.56 -2.79
CA PRO A 554 11.38 -29.77 -3.84
C PRO A 554 9.96 -30.23 -4.16
N ARG A 555 9.00 -29.29 -4.16
CA ARG A 555 7.57 -29.54 -4.46
C ARG A 555 6.90 -30.53 -3.51
N SER A 556 7.36 -30.61 -2.26
CA SER A 556 6.77 -31.45 -1.23
C SER A 556 5.33 -31.10 -0.91
N THR A 557 4.63 -32.05 -0.32
CA THR A 557 3.25 -31.97 0.14
C THR A 557 3.12 -32.70 1.47
N TRP A 558 1.98 -32.54 2.16
CA TRP A 558 1.71 -33.35 3.35
C TRP A 558 1.72 -34.86 3.09
N ALA A 559 1.43 -35.31 1.85
CA ALA A 559 1.47 -36.73 1.52
C ALA A 559 2.90 -37.31 1.50
N ASP A 560 3.93 -36.47 1.46
CA ASP A 560 5.33 -36.88 1.53
C ASP A 560 5.82 -37.06 2.97
N TYR A 561 5.01 -36.71 3.98
CA TYR A 561 5.34 -36.89 5.40
C TYR A 561 5.47 -38.38 5.73
N ASP A 562 6.54 -38.78 6.41
CA ASP A 562 6.74 -40.16 6.85
C ASP A 562 5.70 -40.53 7.91
N THR A 563 4.66 -41.24 7.47
CA THR A 563 3.54 -41.65 8.32
C THR A 563 3.95 -42.55 9.49
N SER A 564 5.14 -43.18 9.45
CA SER A 564 5.66 -43.97 10.57
C SER A 564 6.07 -43.11 11.78
N LEU A 565 6.29 -41.80 11.56
CA LEU A 565 6.64 -40.82 12.58
C LEU A 565 5.41 -40.13 13.19
N ILE A 566 4.22 -40.33 12.61
CA ILE A 566 2.96 -39.76 13.13
C ILE A 566 2.52 -40.58 14.35
N SER A 567 2.12 -39.90 15.43
CA SER A 567 1.66 -40.59 16.64
C SER A 567 0.37 -41.41 16.40
N ALA A 568 0.13 -42.38 17.28
CA ALA A 568 -1.01 -43.29 17.17
C ALA A 568 -2.35 -42.52 17.07
N GLY A 569 -3.08 -42.78 15.99
CA GLY A 569 -4.37 -42.15 15.72
C GLY A 569 -4.31 -40.85 14.89
N GLY A 570 -3.13 -40.46 14.41
CA GLY A 570 -2.95 -39.42 13.39
C GLY A 570 -2.94 -39.95 11.95
N GLY A 571 -2.77 -39.03 10.99
CA GLY A 571 -2.67 -39.36 9.57
C GLY A 571 -2.70 -38.14 8.65
N VAL A 572 -2.49 -38.41 7.35
CA VAL A 572 -2.63 -37.42 6.27
C VAL A 572 -3.80 -37.83 5.38
N TYR A 573 -4.75 -36.93 5.20
CA TYR A 573 -6.01 -37.20 4.51
C TYR A 573 -6.19 -36.27 3.31
N PRO A 574 -6.44 -36.78 2.09
CA PRO A 574 -6.75 -35.93 0.95
C PRO A 574 -8.13 -35.30 1.10
N ARG A 575 -8.25 -34.01 0.75
CA ARG A 575 -9.50 -33.24 0.82
C ARG A 575 -10.57 -33.70 -0.19
N THR A 576 -10.22 -34.61 -1.09
CA THR A 576 -11.14 -35.26 -2.03
C THR A 576 -11.94 -36.40 -1.40
N LEU A 577 -11.59 -36.83 -0.18
CA LEU A 577 -12.39 -37.83 0.55
C LEU A 577 -13.79 -37.29 0.85
N LYS A 578 -14.78 -38.18 0.79
CA LYS A 578 -16.15 -37.85 1.22
C LYS A 578 -16.25 -37.74 2.75
N THR A 579 -15.46 -38.56 3.44
CA THR A 579 -15.53 -38.74 4.89
C THR A 579 -14.14 -39.06 5.44
N ILE A 580 -13.83 -38.52 6.62
CA ILE A 580 -12.64 -38.78 7.43
C ILE A 580 -13.11 -39.19 8.83
N GLU A 581 -12.69 -40.36 9.30
CA GLU A 581 -12.94 -40.85 10.65
C GLU A 581 -11.77 -40.47 11.57
N LEU A 582 -12.06 -39.80 12.69
CA LEU A 582 -11.05 -39.41 13.67
C LEU A 582 -10.91 -40.46 14.77
N SER A 583 -9.68 -40.76 15.13
CA SER A 583 -9.36 -41.55 16.33
C SER A 583 -9.81 -40.83 17.61
N GLU A 584 -9.96 -41.57 18.70
CA GLU A 584 -10.25 -40.98 20.02
C GLU A 584 -9.15 -39.99 20.47
N ALA A 585 -7.88 -40.27 20.16
CA ALA A 585 -6.77 -39.39 20.49
C ALA A 585 -6.85 -38.06 19.70
N ALA A 586 -7.10 -38.12 18.39
CA ALA A 586 -7.29 -36.94 17.55
C ALA A 586 -8.50 -36.09 18.00
N ARG A 587 -9.63 -36.75 18.32
CA ARG A 587 -10.83 -36.11 18.85
C ARG A 587 -10.57 -35.34 20.14
N ARG A 588 -9.86 -35.95 21.10
CA ARG A 588 -9.47 -35.30 22.37
C ARG A 588 -8.61 -34.06 22.14
N ARG A 589 -7.66 -34.12 21.22
CA ARG A 589 -6.75 -32.99 20.90
C ARG A 589 -7.44 -31.86 20.16
N LEU A 590 -8.34 -32.16 19.23
CA LEU A 590 -9.15 -31.15 18.52
C LEU A 590 -10.34 -30.65 19.36
N GLY A 591 -10.65 -31.31 20.48
CA GLY A 591 -11.72 -30.93 21.40
C GLY A 591 -13.11 -31.11 20.79
N THR A 592 -13.37 -32.30 20.21
CA THR A 592 -14.65 -32.69 19.58
C THR A 592 -15.02 -34.12 19.95
N ASP A 593 -16.32 -34.42 20.09
CA ASP A 593 -16.83 -35.77 20.35
C ASP A 593 -17.25 -36.51 19.06
N ARG A 594 -17.48 -35.77 17.96
CA ARG A 594 -17.88 -36.32 16.65
C ARG A 594 -16.76 -37.18 16.03
N GLU A 595 -17.12 -38.33 15.48
CA GLU A 595 -16.18 -39.31 14.89
C GLU A 595 -15.92 -39.09 13.41
N SER A 596 -16.97 -38.75 12.65
CA SER A 596 -16.98 -38.78 11.19
C SER A 596 -17.22 -37.40 10.60
N PHE A 597 -16.34 -36.90 9.74
CA PHE A 597 -16.41 -35.55 9.15
C PHE A 597 -16.28 -35.57 7.64
N THR A 598 -16.94 -34.64 6.95
CA THR A 598 -16.44 -34.21 5.63
C THR A 598 -15.17 -33.38 5.81
N PRO A 599 -14.26 -33.29 4.81
CA PRO A 599 -13.03 -32.51 4.94
C PRO A 599 -13.27 -31.03 5.30
N VAL A 600 -14.33 -30.42 4.77
CA VAL A 600 -14.71 -29.02 5.05
C VAL A 600 -15.11 -28.82 6.52
N GLU A 601 -15.90 -29.74 7.08
CA GLU A 601 -16.28 -29.70 8.50
C GLU A 601 -15.08 -29.95 9.42
N LEU A 602 -14.15 -30.82 9.00
CA LEU A 602 -12.93 -31.09 9.75
C LEU A 602 -12.02 -29.88 9.81
N VAL A 603 -11.81 -29.16 8.70
CA VAL A 603 -11.07 -27.89 8.69
C VAL A 603 -11.69 -26.87 9.65
N SER A 604 -13.02 -26.72 9.61
CA SER A 604 -13.75 -25.85 10.55
C SER A 604 -13.54 -26.26 12.01
N THR A 605 -13.38 -27.56 12.27
CA THR A 605 -13.11 -28.10 13.62
C THR A 605 -11.67 -27.85 14.05
N ILE A 606 -10.70 -27.99 13.14
CA ILE A 606 -9.28 -27.67 13.38
C ILE A 606 -9.11 -26.20 13.74
N LEU A 607 -9.77 -25.28 13.03
CA LEU A 607 -9.74 -23.85 13.34
C LEU A 607 -10.23 -23.55 14.77
N ARG A 608 -11.13 -24.37 15.31
CA ARG A 608 -11.68 -24.24 16.67
C ARG A 608 -10.93 -25.10 17.69
N ALA A 609 -9.77 -25.67 17.37
CA ALA A 609 -9.02 -26.52 18.30
C ALA A 609 -8.50 -25.73 19.51
N PRO A 610 -8.52 -26.31 20.73
CA PRO A 610 -8.02 -25.65 21.94
C PRO A 610 -6.50 -25.81 22.05
N VAL A 611 -5.76 -24.99 21.29
CA VAL A 611 -4.29 -25.03 21.22
C VAL A 611 -3.65 -23.73 21.70
N ASP A 612 -2.32 -23.69 21.83
CA ASP A 612 -1.63 -22.44 22.13
C ASP A 612 -1.65 -21.49 20.93
N LEU A 613 -1.28 -21.96 19.73
CA LEU A 613 -1.09 -21.14 18.54
C LEU A 613 -1.91 -21.64 17.35
N LEU A 614 -2.62 -20.71 16.70
CA LEU A 614 -3.04 -20.87 15.31
C LEU A 614 -2.05 -20.11 14.42
N TRP A 615 -1.28 -20.86 13.63
CA TRP A 615 -0.29 -20.30 12.69
C TRP A 615 -0.89 -20.20 11.29
N ASN A 616 -1.10 -18.97 10.82
CA ASN A 616 -1.53 -18.74 9.45
C ASN A 616 -0.32 -18.48 8.54
N GLY A 617 0.07 -19.48 7.75
CA GLY A 617 1.06 -19.34 6.67
C GLY A 617 0.46 -19.46 5.27
N GLY A 618 -0.87 -19.47 5.16
CA GLY A 618 -1.62 -19.73 3.93
C GLY A 618 -2.26 -18.47 3.34
N ILE A 619 -3.10 -18.68 2.32
CA ILE A 619 -3.86 -17.62 1.63
C ILE A 619 -5.35 -17.93 1.75
N GLY A 620 -6.14 -16.94 2.16
CA GLY A 620 -7.59 -17.03 2.28
C GLY A 620 -8.08 -16.48 3.62
N THR A 621 -9.37 -16.18 3.70
CA THR A 621 -10.00 -15.64 4.91
C THR A 621 -10.82 -16.72 5.60
N TYR A 622 -10.25 -17.24 6.68
CA TYR A 622 -10.73 -18.39 7.47
C TYR A 622 -11.56 -17.98 8.68
N VAL A 623 -11.46 -16.73 9.11
CA VAL A 623 -12.15 -16.22 10.30
C VAL A 623 -12.80 -14.87 10.00
N LYS A 624 -14.08 -14.73 10.37
CA LYS A 624 -14.84 -13.48 10.31
C LYS A 624 -15.47 -13.14 11.66
N ALA A 625 -16.15 -12.01 11.80
CA ALA A 625 -17.02 -11.76 12.94
C ALA A 625 -18.40 -12.42 12.77
N THR A 626 -19.10 -12.65 13.87
CA THR A 626 -20.49 -13.12 13.89
C THR A 626 -21.43 -12.20 13.09
N GLY A 627 -21.19 -10.89 13.15
CA GLY A 627 -21.97 -9.87 12.45
C GLY A 627 -21.58 -9.63 10.98
N GLU A 628 -20.77 -10.50 10.39
CA GLU A 628 -20.44 -10.50 8.96
C GLU A 628 -21.03 -11.74 8.28
N THR A 629 -21.57 -11.58 7.07
CA THR A 629 -21.97 -12.71 6.22
C THR A 629 -20.77 -13.27 5.47
N HIS A 630 -20.86 -14.52 5.02
CA HIS A 630 -19.78 -15.10 4.19
C HIS A 630 -19.60 -14.35 2.87
N ALA A 631 -20.70 -13.88 2.27
CA ALA A 631 -20.67 -13.12 1.03
C ALA A 631 -19.93 -11.77 1.17
N GLU A 632 -20.07 -11.08 2.30
CA GLU A 632 -19.38 -9.81 2.59
C GLU A 632 -17.84 -9.96 2.67
N VAL A 633 -17.34 -11.15 3.02
CA VAL A 633 -15.89 -11.41 3.12
C VAL A 633 -15.21 -11.44 1.75
N GLY A 634 -15.94 -11.84 0.69
CA GLY A 634 -15.42 -11.85 -0.68
C GLY A 634 -14.50 -13.03 -1.04
N ASP A 635 -14.36 -14.03 -0.16
CA ASP A 635 -13.56 -15.25 -0.40
C ASP A 635 -14.45 -16.50 -0.45
N ARG A 636 -15.10 -16.71 -1.61
CA ARG A 636 -16.08 -17.78 -1.79
C ARG A 636 -15.51 -19.18 -1.58
N ALA A 637 -14.22 -19.39 -1.85
CA ALA A 637 -13.58 -20.70 -1.74
C ALA A 637 -13.56 -21.22 -0.30
N ASN A 638 -13.57 -20.30 0.68
CA ASN A 638 -13.53 -20.63 2.10
C ASN A 638 -14.88 -20.44 2.82
N ASP A 639 -15.96 -20.09 2.11
CA ASP A 639 -17.28 -19.83 2.73
C ASP A 639 -17.76 -21.01 3.59
N GLY A 640 -17.64 -22.24 3.08
CA GLY A 640 -18.11 -23.44 3.78
C GLY A 640 -17.27 -23.88 4.97
N LEU A 641 -16.04 -23.38 5.12
CA LEU A 641 -15.11 -23.75 6.21
C LEU A 641 -14.79 -22.63 7.20
N ARG A 642 -15.22 -21.40 6.90
CA ARG A 642 -14.92 -20.20 7.69
C ARG A 642 -15.67 -20.21 9.01
N VAL A 643 -14.99 -19.84 10.09
CA VAL A 643 -15.54 -19.75 11.46
C VAL A 643 -15.62 -18.30 11.94
N ASN A 644 -16.28 -18.07 13.06
CA ASN A 644 -16.30 -16.75 13.71
C ASN A 644 -15.15 -16.59 14.69
N GLY A 645 -14.68 -15.36 14.91
CA GLY A 645 -13.61 -15.03 15.85
C GLY A 645 -13.95 -15.45 17.28
N SER A 646 -15.21 -15.34 17.68
CA SER A 646 -15.71 -15.80 18.98
C SER A 646 -15.70 -17.32 19.17
N GLU A 647 -15.55 -18.11 18.10
CA GLU A 647 -15.50 -19.57 18.16
C GLU A 647 -14.07 -20.12 18.31
N LEU A 648 -13.06 -19.27 18.13
CA LEU A 648 -11.67 -19.69 18.26
C LEU A 648 -11.33 -19.97 19.72
N ARG A 649 -10.65 -21.10 19.93
CA ARG A 649 -10.18 -21.54 21.26
C ARG A 649 -8.66 -21.56 21.39
N CYS A 650 -7.94 -21.14 20.35
CA CYS A 650 -6.50 -20.94 20.45
C CYS A 650 -6.20 -19.77 21.39
N ARG A 651 -5.05 -19.78 22.06
CA ARG A 651 -4.66 -18.69 22.98
C ARG A 651 -4.06 -17.49 22.26
N MET A 652 -3.34 -17.76 21.17
CA MET A 652 -2.77 -16.73 20.30
C MET A 652 -2.84 -17.13 18.82
N VAL A 653 -2.73 -16.12 17.98
CA VAL A 653 -2.65 -16.24 16.52
C VAL A 653 -1.37 -15.55 16.04
N GLY A 654 -0.67 -16.17 15.09
CA GLY A 654 0.37 -15.52 14.30
C GLY A 654 -0.06 -15.46 12.83
N GLU A 655 -0.24 -14.26 12.28
CA GLU A 655 -0.68 -14.05 10.90
C GLU A 655 0.49 -13.74 9.97
N GLY A 656 1.26 -14.77 9.62
CA GLY A 656 2.29 -14.64 8.59
C GLY A 656 1.72 -14.45 7.18
N GLY A 657 0.61 -15.14 6.87
CA GLY A 657 -0.14 -15.00 5.62
C GLY A 657 -1.03 -13.75 5.60
N ASN A 658 -1.34 -13.22 4.41
CA ASN A 658 -2.23 -12.07 4.27
C ASN A 658 -3.71 -12.49 4.36
N LEU A 659 -4.52 -11.66 5.01
CA LEU A 659 -5.99 -11.72 5.07
C LEU A 659 -6.55 -13.04 5.62
N GLY A 660 -5.86 -13.67 6.58
CA GLY A 660 -6.36 -14.86 7.30
C GLY A 660 -7.68 -14.62 8.01
N PHE A 661 -7.85 -13.38 8.48
CA PHE A 661 -8.96 -12.90 9.27
C PHE A 661 -9.54 -11.61 8.67
N THR A 662 -10.86 -11.43 8.77
CA THR A 662 -11.43 -10.08 8.64
C THR A 662 -11.01 -9.25 9.86
N GLN A 663 -10.92 -7.92 9.69
CA GLN A 663 -10.60 -7.04 10.82
C GLN A 663 -11.60 -7.19 11.97
N ARG A 664 -12.90 -7.29 11.66
CA ARG A 664 -13.94 -7.51 12.69
C ARG A 664 -13.77 -8.86 13.37
N GLY A 665 -13.36 -9.90 12.65
CA GLY A 665 -13.04 -11.22 13.21
C GLY A 665 -11.86 -11.18 14.19
N ARG A 666 -10.80 -10.42 13.87
CA ARG A 666 -9.68 -10.19 14.80
C ARG A 666 -10.14 -9.52 16.09
N VAL A 667 -10.95 -8.47 15.97
CA VAL A 667 -11.50 -7.73 17.11
C VAL A 667 -12.39 -8.63 17.97
N GLU A 668 -13.27 -9.43 17.35
CA GLU A 668 -14.14 -10.37 18.07
C GLU A 668 -13.32 -11.42 18.86
N TYR A 669 -12.28 -11.99 18.25
CA TYR A 669 -11.36 -12.91 18.93
C TYR A 669 -10.58 -12.24 20.07
N ALA A 670 -10.07 -11.02 19.85
CA ALA A 670 -9.36 -10.26 20.87
C ALA A 670 -10.25 -9.88 22.07
N LEU A 671 -11.52 -9.53 21.82
CA LEU A 671 -12.51 -9.28 22.88
C LEU A 671 -12.83 -10.55 23.70
N ALA A 672 -12.69 -11.73 23.11
CA ALA A 672 -12.82 -13.02 23.80
C ALA A 672 -11.56 -13.41 24.60
N GLY A 673 -10.51 -12.57 24.61
CA GLY A 673 -9.27 -12.78 25.36
C GLY A 673 -8.11 -13.38 24.54
N GLY A 674 -8.31 -13.59 23.24
CA GLY A 674 -7.27 -14.05 22.33
C GLY A 674 -6.17 -13.01 22.06
N LEU A 675 -4.93 -13.46 21.87
CA LEU A 675 -3.81 -12.58 21.50
C LEU A 675 -3.59 -12.61 19.99
N ILE A 676 -3.81 -11.48 19.33
CA ILE A 676 -3.69 -11.33 17.89
C ILE A 676 -3.32 -9.88 17.54
N ASN A 677 -2.43 -9.71 16.57
CA ASN A 677 -2.21 -8.43 15.88
C ASN A 677 -2.90 -8.45 14.52
N THR A 678 -2.70 -7.45 13.69
CA THR A 678 -3.07 -7.56 12.27
C THR A 678 -1.92 -8.21 11.50
N ASP A 679 -2.22 -8.90 10.41
CA ASP A 679 -1.24 -9.37 9.43
C ASP A 679 -0.25 -8.28 9.01
N ALA A 680 -0.71 -7.04 8.83
CA ALA A 680 0.13 -5.89 8.50
C ALA A 680 1.25 -5.60 9.52
N ILE A 681 1.13 -6.07 10.77
CA ILE A 681 2.18 -5.99 11.79
C ILE A 681 3.04 -7.26 11.76
N ASP A 682 2.40 -8.43 11.79
CA ASP A 682 3.11 -9.70 11.88
C ASP A 682 4.01 -9.94 10.65
N ASN A 683 3.52 -9.65 9.44
CA ASN A 683 4.24 -9.94 8.20
C ASN A 683 4.87 -8.70 7.53
N SER A 684 5.07 -7.61 8.29
CA SER A 684 5.69 -6.36 7.82
C SER A 684 7.13 -6.54 7.36
N ALA A 685 7.87 -7.47 7.98
CA ALA A 685 9.27 -7.76 7.67
C ALA A 685 9.55 -7.96 6.17
N GLY A 686 8.63 -8.58 5.44
CA GLY A 686 8.77 -8.76 4.00
C GLY A 686 8.77 -7.43 3.22
N VAL A 687 7.92 -6.47 3.59
CA VAL A 687 7.89 -5.19 2.86
C VAL A 687 9.08 -4.31 3.22
N ASP A 688 9.51 -4.38 4.48
CA ASP A 688 10.63 -3.68 5.07
C ASP A 688 11.98 -4.11 4.49
N CYS A 689 12.24 -5.43 4.42
CA CYS A 689 13.43 -5.97 3.75
C CYS A 689 13.59 -5.43 2.32
N SER A 690 12.48 -5.35 1.58
CA SER A 690 12.52 -4.79 0.24
C SER A 690 12.65 -3.26 0.19
N ASP A 691 12.25 -2.52 1.23
CA ASP A 691 12.52 -1.07 1.31
C ASP A 691 14.03 -0.83 1.44
N HIS A 692 14.68 -1.57 2.34
CA HIS A 692 16.14 -1.61 2.43
C HIS A 692 16.78 -2.01 1.10
N GLU A 693 16.28 -3.04 0.41
CA GLU A 693 16.79 -3.43 -0.91
C GLU A 693 16.77 -2.26 -1.91
N VAL A 694 15.63 -1.57 -2.04
CA VAL A 694 15.46 -0.47 -2.99
C VAL A 694 16.37 0.70 -2.63
N ASN A 695 16.43 1.12 -1.37
CA ASN A 695 17.27 2.23 -0.94
C ASN A 695 18.77 1.92 -1.06
N ILE A 696 19.20 0.68 -0.77
CA ILE A 696 20.58 0.24 -1.00
C ILE A 696 20.89 0.25 -2.50
N LYS A 697 19.98 -0.20 -3.37
CA LYS A 697 20.20 -0.16 -4.82
C LYS A 697 20.24 1.26 -5.38
N ILE A 698 19.40 2.18 -4.88
CA ILE A 698 19.47 3.61 -5.26
C ILE A 698 20.83 4.19 -4.87
N LEU A 699 21.29 3.92 -3.63
CA LEU A 699 22.59 4.36 -3.13
C LEU A 699 23.73 3.83 -4.02
N LEU A 700 23.81 2.52 -4.21
CA LEU A 700 24.88 1.88 -4.97
C LEU A 700 24.79 2.17 -6.47
N GLY A 701 23.58 2.44 -6.99
CA GLY A 701 23.37 2.88 -8.36
C GLY A 701 24.07 4.21 -8.65
N ALA A 702 24.09 5.14 -7.69
CA ALA A 702 24.87 6.38 -7.81
C ALA A 702 26.38 6.12 -7.88
N ALA A 703 26.89 5.18 -7.08
CA ALA A 703 28.29 4.75 -7.13
C ALA A 703 28.64 4.13 -8.50
N VAL A 704 27.77 3.26 -9.02
CA VAL A 704 27.92 2.65 -10.35
C VAL A 704 27.91 3.70 -11.47
N GLN A 705 26.98 4.66 -11.43
CA GLN A 705 26.90 5.74 -12.42
C GLN A 705 28.14 6.64 -12.42
N SER A 706 28.76 6.86 -11.25
CA SER A 706 30.00 7.61 -11.13
C SER A 706 31.25 6.84 -11.61
N GLY A 707 31.12 5.53 -11.85
CA GLY A 707 32.21 4.62 -12.21
C GLY A 707 33.07 4.17 -11.02
N SER A 708 32.70 4.51 -9.79
CA SER A 708 33.40 4.09 -8.57
C SER A 708 33.16 2.62 -8.20
N LEU A 709 32.09 2.01 -8.72
CA LEU A 709 31.69 0.63 -8.45
C LEU A 709 31.24 -0.08 -9.74
N SER A 710 31.64 -1.33 -9.94
CA SER A 710 31.10 -2.16 -11.04
C SER A 710 29.79 -2.84 -10.62
N VAL A 711 28.96 -3.23 -11.60
CA VAL A 711 27.68 -3.91 -11.33
C VAL A 711 27.90 -5.26 -10.63
N GLU A 712 28.98 -5.98 -10.98
CA GLU A 712 29.35 -7.26 -10.38
C GLU A 712 29.70 -7.08 -8.91
N HIS A 713 30.57 -6.12 -8.59
CA HIS A 713 30.98 -5.87 -7.22
C HIS A 713 29.82 -5.31 -6.38
N ARG A 714 28.93 -4.50 -6.98
CA ARG A 714 27.69 -4.05 -6.35
C ARG A 714 26.84 -5.23 -5.86
N ASN A 715 26.70 -6.27 -6.68
CA ASN A 715 25.91 -7.46 -6.33
C ASN A 715 26.58 -8.26 -5.20
N GLU A 716 27.91 -8.35 -5.18
CA GLU A 716 28.67 -8.98 -4.09
C GLU A 716 28.44 -8.27 -2.75
N VAL A 717 28.52 -6.93 -2.76
CA VAL A 717 28.26 -6.10 -1.57
C VAL A 717 26.82 -6.33 -1.07
N LEU A 718 25.83 -6.29 -1.97
CA LEU A 718 24.42 -6.52 -1.61
C LEU A 718 24.22 -7.87 -0.93
N ALA A 719 24.75 -8.95 -1.51
CA ALA A 719 24.64 -10.30 -0.98
C ALA A 719 25.33 -10.45 0.40
N ALA A 720 26.49 -9.81 0.60
CA ALA A 720 27.22 -9.87 1.86
C ALA A 720 26.47 -9.25 3.04
N MET A 721 25.51 -8.36 2.79
CA MET A 721 24.75 -7.65 3.84
C MET A 721 23.43 -8.33 4.24
N THR A 722 23.10 -9.48 3.64
CA THR A 722 21.80 -10.16 3.80
C THR A 722 21.38 -10.34 5.26
N ASP A 723 22.28 -10.86 6.11
CA ASP A 723 21.96 -11.15 7.52
C ASP A 723 21.78 -9.87 8.34
N GLU A 724 22.60 -8.84 8.09
CA GLU A 724 22.49 -7.56 8.79
C GLU A 724 21.21 -6.81 8.42
N VAL A 725 20.83 -6.79 7.13
CA VAL A 725 19.53 -6.26 6.69
C VAL A 725 18.40 -7.03 7.36
N GLY A 726 18.52 -8.35 7.48
CA GLY A 726 17.57 -9.19 8.21
C GLY A 726 17.38 -8.75 9.66
N GLU A 727 18.45 -8.39 10.39
CA GLU A 727 18.32 -7.92 11.78
C GLU A 727 17.78 -6.49 11.90
N LEU A 728 18.14 -5.57 10.99
CA LEU A 728 17.55 -4.22 10.94
C LEU A 728 16.02 -4.29 10.80
N VAL A 729 15.54 -5.13 9.88
CA VAL A 729 14.11 -5.38 9.66
C VAL A 729 13.44 -5.99 10.89
N LEU A 730 14.10 -6.95 11.55
CA LEU A 730 13.53 -7.59 12.74
C LEU A 730 13.50 -6.66 13.95
N ASP A 731 14.41 -5.71 14.06
CA ASP A 731 14.36 -4.68 15.09
C ASP A 731 13.07 -3.85 15.00
N ASP A 732 12.62 -3.53 13.79
CA ASP A 732 11.34 -2.84 13.58
C ASP A 732 10.14 -3.71 13.95
N ASN A 733 10.15 -5.01 13.64
CA ASN A 733 9.13 -5.95 14.11
C ASN A 733 9.10 -6.07 15.64
N ARG A 734 10.27 -6.18 16.28
CA ARG A 734 10.41 -6.22 17.75
C ARG A 734 9.86 -4.94 18.40
N ALA A 735 10.19 -3.78 17.84
CA ALA A 735 9.76 -2.49 18.36
C ALA A 735 8.23 -2.28 18.24
N GLN A 736 7.64 -2.62 17.11
CA GLN A 736 6.19 -2.44 16.89
C GLN A 736 5.35 -3.35 17.78
N THR A 737 5.73 -4.63 17.89
CA THR A 737 5.02 -5.60 18.73
C THR A 737 5.12 -5.25 20.22
N LEU A 738 6.25 -4.68 20.65
CA LEU A 738 6.40 -4.13 22.00
C LEU A 738 5.49 -2.91 22.21
N ALA A 739 5.46 -1.98 21.27
CA ALA A 739 4.61 -0.79 21.35
C ALA A 739 3.12 -1.15 21.52
N LEU A 740 2.64 -2.15 20.78
CA LEU A 740 1.28 -2.70 20.89
C LEU A 740 1.02 -3.39 22.22
N THR A 741 2.01 -4.12 22.74
CA THR A 741 1.93 -4.78 24.06
C THR A 741 1.74 -3.74 25.17
N ILE A 742 2.50 -2.65 25.13
CA ILE A 742 2.38 -1.54 26.09
C ILE A 742 1.02 -0.83 25.90
N ALA A 743 0.59 -0.58 24.66
CA ALA A 743 -0.70 0.06 24.37
C ALA A 743 -1.88 -0.76 24.94
N ARG A 744 -1.84 -2.09 24.80
CA ARG A 744 -2.84 -2.99 25.40
C ARG A 744 -2.91 -2.84 26.93
N ARG A 745 -1.76 -2.70 27.61
CA ARG A 745 -1.72 -2.47 29.07
C ARG A 745 -2.34 -1.12 29.46
N GLN A 746 -2.25 -0.11 28.60
CA GLN A 746 -2.81 1.22 28.81
C GLN A 746 -4.21 1.42 28.21
N ALA A 747 -4.82 0.38 27.64
CA ALA A 747 -6.05 0.49 26.85
C ALA A 747 -7.21 1.16 27.60
N LEU A 748 -7.49 0.72 28.82
CA LEU A 748 -8.55 1.29 29.66
C LEU A 748 -8.16 2.66 30.25
N PRO A 749 -6.99 2.84 30.90
CA PRO A 749 -6.60 4.15 31.44
C PRO A 749 -6.56 5.28 30.41
N MET A 750 -6.29 4.96 29.14
CA MET A 750 -6.18 5.92 28.04
C MET A 750 -7.38 5.92 27.08
N VAL A 751 -8.47 5.20 27.38
CA VAL A 751 -9.61 5.04 26.46
C VAL A 751 -10.20 6.37 25.98
N ASN A 752 -10.30 7.36 26.88
CA ASN A 752 -10.81 8.70 26.55
C ASN A 752 -9.84 9.50 25.67
N VAL A 753 -8.52 9.26 25.81
CA VAL A 753 -7.50 9.86 24.94
C VAL A 753 -7.62 9.23 23.55
N HIS A 754 -7.70 7.90 23.46
CA HIS A 754 -7.84 7.20 22.18
C HIS A 754 -9.12 7.60 21.43
N SER A 755 -10.25 7.78 22.13
CA SER A 755 -11.49 8.28 21.52
C SER A 755 -11.32 9.68 20.91
N ARG A 756 -10.73 10.63 21.65
CA ARG A 756 -10.47 11.97 21.12
C ARG A 756 -9.49 11.95 19.95
N TYR A 757 -8.48 11.09 20.02
CA TYR A 757 -7.49 10.99 18.97
C TYR A 757 -8.05 10.40 17.68
N LEU A 758 -8.89 9.36 17.77
CA LEU A 758 -9.64 8.85 16.61
C LEU A 758 -10.50 9.94 15.96
N ASN A 759 -11.18 10.76 16.77
CA ASN A 759 -11.98 11.88 16.27
C ASN A 759 -11.12 12.95 15.59
N LEU A 760 -9.91 13.23 16.09
CA LEU A 760 -8.98 14.17 15.47
C LEU A 760 -8.52 13.65 14.10
N LEU A 761 -8.05 12.41 14.02
CA LEU A 761 -7.57 11.82 12.76
C LEU A 761 -8.69 11.75 11.70
N GLU A 762 -9.94 11.50 12.10
CA GLU A 762 -11.08 11.58 11.17
C GLU A 762 -11.37 13.02 10.73
N ALA A 763 -11.36 13.98 11.66
CA ALA A 763 -11.64 15.38 11.35
C ALA A 763 -10.59 15.99 10.40
N GLU A 764 -9.33 15.56 10.51
CA GLU A 764 -8.23 15.97 9.64
C GLU A 764 -8.16 15.18 8.32
N GLY A 765 -9.02 14.16 8.16
CA GLY A 765 -9.09 13.35 6.94
C GLY A 765 -8.00 12.28 6.82
N TRP A 766 -7.23 12.04 7.87
CA TRP A 766 -6.23 10.95 7.93
C TRP A 766 -6.88 9.57 8.01
N LEU A 767 -7.99 9.47 8.74
CA LEU A 767 -8.63 8.19 9.06
C LEU A 767 -10.11 8.19 8.63
N ASN A 768 -10.61 7.02 8.25
CA ASN A 768 -12.05 6.76 8.14
C ASN A 768 -12.38 5.51 8.97
N ARG A 769 -13.01 5.67 10.15
CA ARG A 769 -13.27 4.55 11.07
C ARG A 769 -14.17 3.48 10.47
N THR A 770 -15.13 3.88 9.63
CA THR A 770 -16.05 2.94 8.99
C THR A 770 -15.29 2.05 8.00
N LEU A 771 -14.41 2.65 7.20
CA LEU A 771 -13.55 1.91 6.27
C LEU A 771 -12.65 0.94 7.04
N GLU A 772 -12.03 1.39 8.13
CA GLU A 772 -11.08 0.58 8.90
C GLU A 772 -11.70 -0.34 9.96
N PHE A 773 -13.03 -0.38 10.04
CA PHE A 773 -13.76 -1.17 11.03
C PHE A 773 -13.38 -0.84 12.49
N LEU A 774 -13.06 0.43 12.75
CA LEU A 774 -12.76 0.96 14.09
C LEU A 774 -14.05 1.34 14.83
N PRO A 775 -14.06 1.32 16.17
CA PRO A 775 -15.27 1.52 16.95
C PRO A 775 -15.75 2.98 16.92
N THR A 776 -17.07 3.14 16.87
CA THR A 776 -17.74 4.43 17.09
C THR A 776 -17.61 4.90 18.53
N ASP A 777 -17.83 6.19 18.78
CA ASP A 777 -17.79 6.76 20.14
C ASP A 777 -18.74 6.04 21.11
N ARG A 778 -19.92 5.61 20.63
CA ARG A 778 -20.86 4.81 21.42
C ARG A 778 -20.27 3.47 21.84
N GLN A 779 -19.63 2.75 20.90
CA GLN A 779 -19.00 1.47 21.19
C GLN A 779 -17.81 1.62 22.14
N ILE A 780 -17.03 2.70 22.02
CA ILE A 780 -15.93 2.99 22.95
C ILE A 780 -16.47 3.25 24.36
N ALA A 781 -17.54 4.03 24.49
CA ALA A 781 -18.18 4.28 25.79
C ALA A 781 -18.76 3.01 26.42
N GLU A 782 -19.41 2.14 25.62
CA GLU A 782 -19.90 0.83 26.08
C GLU A 782 -18.75 -0.07 26.57
N ARG A 783 -17.62 -0.09 25.85
CA ARG A 783 -16.43 -0.84 26.28
C ARG A 783 -15.81 -0.29 27.56
N GLN A 784 -15.71 1.03 27.69
CA GLN A 784 -15.22 1.68 28.91
C GLN A 784 -16.08 1.34 30.12
N ALA A 785 -17.41 1.37 29.97
CA ALA A 785 -18.34 0.97 31.02
C ALA A 785 -18.17 -0.51 31.43
N ASN A 786 -17.75 -1.36 30.49
CA ASN A 786 -17.42 -2.77 30.71
C ASN A 786 -15.95 -3.01 31.13
N GLY A 787 -15.18 -1.95 31.45
CA GLY A 787 -13.80 -2.07 31.93
C GLY A 787 -12.78 -2.42 30.85
N THR A 788 -13.07 -2.15 29.57
CA THR A 788 -12.15 -2.39 28.44
C THR A 788 -11.97 -1.15 27.58
N GLY A 789 -11.06 -1.21 26.60
CA GLY A 789 -10.75 -0.11 25.69
C GLY A 789 -10.67 -0.59 24.22
N LEU A 790 -9.74 -0.02 23.46
CA LEU A 790 -9.38 -0.57 22.16
C LEU A 790 -8.63 -1.90 22.35
N THR A 791 -8.82 -2.80 21.38
CA THR A 791 -8.15 -4.09 21.26
C THR A 791 -6.85 -3.96 20.48
N THR A 792 -5.96 -4.95 20.59
CA THR A 792 -4.68 -4.93 19.84
C THR A 792 -4.85 -4.78 18.34
N PRO A 793 -5.79 -5.47 17.65
CA PRO A 793 -6.04 -5.25 16.22
C PRO A 793 -6.47 -3.82 15.86
N GLU A 794 -7.21 -3.14 16.74
CA GLU A 794 -7.58 -1.73 16.55
C GLU A 794 -6.37 -0.80 16.81
N PHE A 795 -5.53 -1.13 17.79
CA PHE A 795 -4.26 -0.43 18.01
C PHE A 795 -3.28 -0.61 16.85
N SER A 796 -3.23 -1.76 16.18
CA SER A 796 -2.39 -1.96 14.99
C SER A 796 -2.74 -0.99 13.86
N VAL A 797 -4.03 -0.76 13.65
CA VAL A 797 -4.52 0.22 12.67
C VAL A 797 -4.17 1.64 13.13
N LEU A 798 -4.49 1.99 14.38
CA LEU A 798 -4.23 3.34 14.90
C LEU A 798 -2.73 3.68 14.93
N LEU A 799 -1.87 2.70 15.24
CA LEU A 799 -0.41 2.80 15.18
C LEU A 799 0.04 3.19 13.77
N ALA A 800 -0.46 2.51 12.74
CA ALA A 800 -0.09 2.75 11.35
C ALA A 800 -0.52 4.14 10.86
N TYR A 801 -1.74 4.57 11.19
CA TYR A 801 -2.22 5.90 10.83
C TYR A 801 -1.43 7.02 11.56
N THR A 802 -1.10 6.82 12.84
CA THR A 802 -0.27 7.76 13.61
C THR A 802 1.13 7.92 13.01
N LYS A 803 1.78 6.80 12.66
CA LYS A 803 3.09 6.86 12.01
C LYS A 803 2.99 7.58 10.67
N SER A 804 1.98 7.22 9.86
CA SER A 804 1.80 7.81 8.53
C SER A 804 1.56 9.32 8.59
N SER A 805 0.71 9.81 9.50
CA SER A 805 0.49 11.25 9.69
C SER A 805 1.75 11.96 10.16
N ASN A 806 2.41 11.43 11.20
CA ASN A 806 3.61 12.04 11.79
C ASN A 806 4.76 12.09 10.78
N ILE A 807 5.03 10.99 10.07
CA ILE A 807 6.08 10.91 9.04
C ILE A 807 5.77 11.89 7.91
N THR A 808 4.51 12.01 7.48
CA THR A 808 4.13 12.95 6.41
C THR A 808 4.35 14.40 6.82
N GLU A 809 3.97 14.79 8.04
CA GLU A 809 4.19 16.13 8.56
C GLU A 809 5.68 16.45 8.74
N ILE A 810 6.44 15.51 9.32
CA ILE A 810 7.89 15.65 9.50
C ILE A 810 8.57 15.81 8.12
N THR A 811 8.23 14.96 7.15
CA THR A 811 8.80 15.01 5.78
C THR A 811 8.58 16.34 5.09
N ARG A 812 7.43 17.01 5.32
CA ARG A 812 7.08 18.31 4.73
C ARG A 812 7.73 19.50 5.45
N SER A 813 8.37 19.28 6.59
CA SER A 813 8.99 20.31 7.42
C SER A 813 10.49 20.50 7.13
N GLY A 814 11.13 21.42 7.86
CA GLY A 814 12.60 21.55 7.87
C GLY A 814 13.32 20.60 8.84
N LEU A 815 12.60 19.75 9.59
CA LEU A 815 13.22 18.82 10.55
C LEU A 815 14.16 17.81 9.88
N PRO A 816 13.82 17.14 8.75
CA PRO A 816 14.74 16.21 8.10
C PRO A 816 16.03 16.85 7.54
N ASP A 817 16.10 18.18 7.46
CA ASP A 817 17.32 18.89 7.04
C ASP A 817 18.24 19.25 8.20
N ASP A 818 17.81 19.02 9.45
CA ASP A 818 18.60 19.33 10.63
C ASP A 818 19.87 18.46 10.66
N PRO A 819 21.09 19.05 10.69
CA PRO A 819 22.33 18.29 10.70
C PRO A 819 22.44 17.31 11.88
N TYR A 820 21.74 17.57 12.98
CA TYR A 820 21.71 16.68 14.13
C TYR A 820 21.10 15.30 13.81
N LEU A 821 20.25 15.21 12.78
CA LEU A 821 19.59 13.97 12.36
C LEU A 821 20.34 13.14 11.31
N VAL A 822 21.51 13.61 10.84
CA VAL A 822 22.37 12.82 9.93
C VAL A 822 22.68 11.41 10.47
N PRO A 823 22.92 11.18 11.78
CA PRO A 823 23.10 9.84 12.31
C PRO A 823 21.89 8.90 12.16
N GLU A 824 20.67 9.43 12.04
CA GLU A 824 19.47 8.61 11.76
C GLU A 824 19.51 8.07 10.33
N LEU A 825 19.89 8.92 9.37
CA LEU A 825 20.10 8.52 7.97
C LEU A 825 21.18 7.45 7.86
N VAL A 826 22.30 7.62 8.57
CA VAL A 826 23.41 6.65 8.52
C VAL A 826 23.02 5.32 9.16
N ARG A 827 22.28 5.34 10.27
CA ARG A 827 21.82 4.12 10.96
C ARG A 827 20.85 3.28 10.13
N TYR A 828 20.10 3.89 9.22
CA TYR A 828 19.22 3.15 8.31
C TYR A 828 19.98 2.14 7.42
N PHE A 829 21.20 2.47 6.97
CA PHE A 829 21.97 1.59 6.10
C PHE A 829 22.80 0.58 6.91
N PRO A 830 23.10 -0.63 6.39
CA PRO A 830 23.99 -1.60 7.03
C PRO A 830 25.44 -1.10 7.16
N GLY A 831 26.17 -1.62 8.14
CA GLY A 831 27.52 -1.24 8.53
C GLY A 831 28.52 -1.09 7.38
N PRO A 832 28.63 -2.07 6.44
CA PRO A 832 29.53 -1.95 5.30
C PRO A 832 29.30 -0.69 4.46
N LEU A 833 28.04 -0.26 4.30
CA LEU A 833 27.72 0.97 3.55
C LEU A 833 28.05 2.24 4.35
N ARG A 834 27.85 2.20 5.67
CA ARG A 834 28.20 3.32 6.56
C ARG A 834 29.69 3.64 6.49
N GLU A 835 30.52 2.61 6.37
CA GLU A 835 31.98 2.75 6.35
C GLU A 835 32.51 3.15 4.97
N GLN A 836 31.98 2.56 3.89
CA GLN A 836 32.57 2.68 2.55
C GLN A 836 31.88 3.74 1.67
N TYR A 837 30.60 4.04 1.91
CA TYR A 837 29.75 4.86 1.04
C TYR A 837 29.08 6.01 1.80
N ALA A 838 29.76 6.56 2.82
CA ALA A 838 29.22 7.62 3.66
C ALA A 838 28.84 8.88 2.87
N ALA A 839 29.60 9.23 1.82
CA ALA A 839 29.32 10.41 0.99
C ALA A 839 28.06 10.21 0.16
N GLU A 840 27.89 9.03 -0.43
CA GLU A 840 26.70 8.64 -1.18
C GLU A 840 25.47 8.59 -0.27
N ILE A 841 25.61 8.15 0.98
CA ILE A 841 24.51 8.14 1.97
C ILE A 841 24.01 9.58 2.22
N LEU A 842 24.93 10.53 2.41
CA LEU A 842 24.57 11.94 2.61
C LEU A 842 23.89 12.55 1.36
N GLY A 843 24.27 12.09 0.17
CA GLY A 843 23.68 12.48 -1.11
C GLY A 843 22.42 11.70 -1.51
N HIS A 844 21.93 10.78 -0.66
CA HIS A 844 20.82 9.90 -1.03
C HIS A 844 19.55 10.70 -1.37
N ARG A 845 18.93 10.40 -2.53
CA ARG A 845 17.78 11.17 -3.04
C ARG A 845 16.57 11.16 -2.10
N LEU A 846 16.41 10.07 -1.34
CA LEU A 846 15.34 9.92 -0.33
C LEU A 846 15.79 10.24 1.10
N ARG A 847 16.87 11.02 1.29
CA ARG A 847 17.41 11.30 2.63
C ARG A 847 16.37 11.87 3.59
N ARG A 848 15.49 12.74 3.08
CA ARG A 848 14.46 13.42 3.89
C ARG A 848 13.42 12.42 4.38
N GLU A 849 12.96 11.57 3.49
CA GLU A 849 11.96 10.55 3.77
C GLU A 849 12.51 9.45 4.68
N ILE A 850 13.77 9.02 4.50
CA ILE A 850 14.43 8.06 5.40
C ILE A 850 14.52 8.64 6.82
N ILE A 851 15.02 9.87 6.98
CA ILE A 851 15.13 10.52 8.30
C ILE A 851 13.75 10.66 8.95
N ALA A 852 12.76 11.14 8.21
CA ALA A 852 11.41 11.31 8.73
C ALA A 852 10.79 9.97 9.16
N THR A 853 11.00 8.91 8.38
CA THR A 853 10.52 7.55 8.69
C THR A 853 11.17 7.02 9.96
N GLN A 854 12.49 7.13 10.09
CA GLN A 854 13.23 6.68 11.28
C GLN A 854 12.77 7.43 12.54
N VAL A 855 12.72 8.77 12.49
CA VAL A 855 12.26 9.59 13.63
C VAL A 855 10.80 9.30 13.98
N GLY A 856 9.91 9.21 12.99
CA GLY A 856 8.49 8.90 13.20
C GLY A 856 8.27 7.50 13.78
N ASN A 857 9.01 6.49 13.30
CA ASN A 857 8.97 5.14 13.85
C ASN A 857 9.43 5.12 15.30
N GLU A 858 10.61 5.66 15.60
CA GLU A 858 11.13 5.64 16.97
C GLU A 858 10.24 6.43 17.94
N LEU A 859 9.75 7.60 17.54
CA LEU A 859 8.85 8.43 18.34
C LEU A 859 7.63 7.61 18.80
N VAL A 860 6.95 6.96 17.84
CA VAL A 860 5.73 6.21 18.14
C VAL A 860 6.02 4.90 18.84
N ASN A 861 7.07 4.16 18.44
CA ASN A 861 7.45 2.89 19.05
C ASN A 861 7.84 3.08 20.54
N LEU A 862 8.67 4.09 20.82
CA LEU A 862 9.20 4.36 22.15
C LEU A 862 8.18 5.10 23.04
N GLN A 863 7.47 6.12 22.55
CA GLN A 863 6.55 6.91 23.40
C GLN A 863 5.09 6.48 23.37
N GLY A 864 4.68 5.78 22.33
CA GLY A 864 3.34 5.23 22.17
C GLY A 864 2.43 6.03 21.24
N ILE A 865 1.34 5.37 20.85
CA ILE A 865 0.42 5.76 19.75
C ILE A 865 -0.21 7.15 19.93
N SER A 866 -0.50 7.58 21.16
CA SER A 866 -1.19 8.85 21.43
C SER A 866 -0.28 9.93 22.01
N PHE A 867 1.05 9.74 21.94
CA PHE A 867 2.00 10.65 22.57
C PHE A 867 1.94 12.06 21.96
N ASP A 868 2.09 12.19 20.64
CA ASP A 868 2.07 13.47 19.95
C ASP A 868 0.74 14.21 20.18
N HIS A 869 -0.40 13.51 20.05
CA HIS A 869 -1.72 14.07 20.34
C HIS A 869 -1.83 14.63 21.76
N ARG A 870 -1.37 13.88 22.78
CA ARG A 870 -1.42 14.35 24.18
C ARG A 870 -0.55 15.57 24.42
N VAL A 871 0.69 15.55 23.90
CA VAL A 871 1.62 16.68 24.06
C VAL A 871 1.10 17.90 23.30
N SER A 872 0.51 17.71 22.11
CA SER A 872 -0.12 18.80 21.34
C SER A 872 -1.34 19.38 22.07
N GLU A 873 -2.23 18.55 22.65
CA GLU A 873 -3.36 19.02 23.47
C GLU A 873 -2.91 19.84 24.69
N GLU A 874 -1.72 19.56 25.22
CA GLU A 874 -1.18 20.20 26.42
C GLU A 874 -0.37 21.47 26.12
N THR A 875 0.33 21.52 24.99
CA THR A 875 1.28 22.60 24.65
C THR A 875 0.83 23.49 23.50
N GLY A 876 -0.11 23.02 22.67
CA GLY A 876 -0.50 23.67 21.41
C GLY A 876 0.54 23.57 20.29
N GLN A 877 1.61 22.80 20.48
CA GLN A 877 2.69 22.64 19.51
C GLN A 877 2.35 21.62 18.43
N SER A 878 2.98 21.77 17.25
CA SER A 878 2.84 20.85 16.13
C SER A 878 3.62 19.55 16.37
N VAL A 879 3.29 18.50 15.62
CA VAL A 879 4.03 17.22 15.64
C VAL A 879 5.51 17.42 15.36
N VAL A 880 5.85 18.36 14.47
CA VAL A 880 7.25 18.69 14.11
C VAL A 880 8.04 19.19 15.32
N GLU A 881 7.47 20.10 16.10
CA GLU A 881 8.15 20.67 17.27
C GLU A 881 8.19 19.67 18.43
N ILE A 882 7.15 18.86 18.57
CA ILE A 882 7.13 17.74 19.51
C ILE A 882 8.23 16.73 19.17
N ALA A 883 8.40 16.40 17.89
CA ALA A 883 9.47 15.51 17.43
C ALA A 883 10.86 16.09 17.70
N ARG A 884 11.09 17.40 17.47
CA ARG A 884 12.35 18.08 17.83
C ARG A 884 12.68 17.94 19.31
N ALA A 885 11.72 18.32 20.17
CA ALA A 885 11.88 18.25 21.62
C ALA A 885 12.05 16.81 22.11
N TRP A 886 11.35 15.87 21.48
CA TRP A 886 11.47 14.46 21.82
C TRP A 886 12.84 13.88 21.43
N VAL A 887 13.37 14.18 20.25
CA VAL A 887 14.73 13.75 19.84
C VAL A 887 15.77 14.29 20.82
N ALA A 888 15.68 15.57 21.19
CA ALA A 888 16.56 16.16 22.20
C ALA A 888 16.43 15.41 23.54
N ALA A 889 15.20 15.21 24.03
CA ALA A 889 14.95 14.49 25.28
C ALA A 889 15.47 13.05 25.25
N ARG A 890 15.26 12.32 24.15
CA ARG A 890 15.75 10.95 23.92
C ARG A 890 17.27 10.88 24.12
N ASP A 891 18.01 11.80 23.51
CA ASP A 891 19.47 11.78 23.51
C ASP A 891 20.08 12.36 24.79
N ILE A 892 19.42 13.33 25.42
CA ILE A 892 19.78 13.86 26.75
C ILE A 892 19.65 12.76 27.80
N LEU A 893 18.58 11.97 27.74
CA LEU A 893 18.29 10.90 28.70
C LEU A 893 19.00 9.57 28.39
N GLY A 894 19.58 9.42 27.20
CA GLY A 894 20.09 8.12 26.73
C GLY A 894 19.00 7.06 26.61
N LEU A 895 17.78 7.47 26.22
CA LEU A 895 16.56 6.68 26.28
C LEU A 895 16.68 5.36 25.49
N SER A 896 17.21 5.40 24.27
CA SER A 896 17.30 4.20 23.41
C SER A 896 18.13 3.09 24.07
N GLY A 897 19.26 3.44 24.70
CA GLY A 897 20.10 2.47 25.41
C GLY A 897 19.40 1.87 26.63
N LEU A 898 18.69 2.70 27.42
CA LEU A 898 17.90 2.21 28.55
C LEU A 898 16.74 1.31 28.11
N TRP A 899 16.08 1.67 26.99
CA TRP A 899 14.99 0.91 26.42
C TRP A 899 15.43 -0.51 26.03
N HIS A 900 16.54 -0.64 25.28
CA HIS A 900 17.09 -1.95 24.92
C HIS A 900 17.46 -2.79 26.13
N ARG A 901 18.02 -2.19 27.19
CA ARG A 901 18.33 -2.91 28.44
C ARG A 901 17.08 -3.47 29.12
N VAL A 902 15.97 -2.75 29.09
CA VAL A 902 14.70 -3.21 29.67
C VAL A 902 14.02 -4.25 28.77
N ASP A 903 14.05 -4.09 27.45
CA ASP A 903 13.47 -5.08 26.52
C ASP A 903 14.23 -6.42 26.57
N ALA A 904 15.55 -6.39 26.78
CA ALA A 904 16.38 -7.58 27.00
C ALA A 904 16.00 -8.40 28.25
N LEU A 905 15.18 -7.86 29.17
CA LEU A 905 14.66 -8.60 30.33
C LEU A 905 13.51 -9.55 29.97
N THR A 906 13.05 -9.58 28.72
CA THR A 906 11.97 -10.47 28.26
C THR A 906 12.29 -11.92 28.63
N GLY A 907 11.36 -12.58 29.33
CA GLY A 907 11.52 -13.97 29.81
C GLY A 907 12.40 -14.12 31.07
N SER A 908 13.18 -13.11 31.44
CA SER A 908 14.02 -13.11 32.66
C SER A 908 13.29 -12.54 33.88
N VAL A 909 12.39 -11.60 33.67
CA VAL A 909 11.52 -11.03 34.70
C VAL A 909 10.05 -11.24 34.35
N LYS A 910 9.14 -11.09 35.32
CA LYS A 910 7.70 -11.11 35.05
C LYS A 910 7.32 -9.99 34.08
N ALA A 911 6.45 -10.30 33.12
CA ALA A 911 6.00 -9.33 32.11
C ALA A 911 5.46 -8.03 32.72
N ASP A 912 4.73 -8.09 33.84
CA ASP A 912 4.22 -6.90 34.54
C ASP A 912 5.33 -5.96 35.00
N MET A 913 6.44 -6.49 35.53
CA MET A 913 7.59 -5.68 35.97
C MET A 913 8.31 -5.03 34.79
N GLN A 914 8.49 -5.78 33.69
CA GLN A 914 9.07 -5.21 32.47
C GLN A 914 8.20 -4.07 31.91
N MET A 915 6.87 -4.26 31.87
CA MET A 915 5.95 -3.22 31.41
C MET A 915 5.98 -1.97 32.31
N GLU A 916 6.11 -2.15 33.64
CA GLU A 916 6.25 -1.04 34.58
C GLU A 916 7.50 -0.20 34.26
N LEU A 917 8.66 -0.84 34.09
CA LEU A 917 9.91 -0.16 33.73
C LEU A 917 9.81 0.60 32.40
N LEU A 918 9.20 0.00 31.37
CA LEU A 918 9.00 0.66 30.07
C LEU A 918 8.07 1.88 30.17
N LEU A 919 7.01 1.79 30.99
CA LEU A 919 6.09 2.91 31.23
C LEU A 919 6.77 4.06 32.00
N GLU A 920 7.69 3.74 32.90
CA GLU A 920 8.49 4.77 33.59
C GLU A 920 9.45 5.48 32.64
N LEU A 921 10.13 4.75 31.74
CA LEU A 921 10.94 5.35 30.68
C LEU A 921 10.12 6.31 29.81
N ARG A 922 8.91 5.89 29.38
CA ARG A 922 7.98 6.75 28.63
C ARG A 922 7.64 8.02 29.40
N SER A 923 7.24 7.86 30.66
CA SER A 923 6.88 8.99 31.52
C SER A 923 8.07 9.94 31.74
N MET A 924 9.29 9.43 31.89
CA MET A 924 10.50 10.24 32.03
C MET A 924 10.76 11.07 30.76
N ALA A 925 10.75 10.43 29.60
CA ALA A 925 10.99 11.08 28.33
C ALA A 925 9.86 12.06 27.93
N GLU A 926 8.60 11.75 28.23
CA GLU A 926 7.47 12.66 28.05
C GLU A 926 7.63 13.94 28.88
N ARG A 927 8.02 13.81 30.16
CA ARG A 927 8.25 14.98 31.02
C ARG A 927 9.41 15.84 30.55
N ALA A 928 10.52 15.22 30.13
CA ALA A 928 11.65 15.95 29.56
C ALA A 928 11.25 16.68 28.26
N THR A 929 10.46 16.03 27.39
CA THR A 929 9.94 16.66 26.16
C THR A 929 9.08 17.88 26.50
N LEU A 930 8.14 17.74 27.44
CA LEU A 930 7.28 18.84 27.89
C LEU A 930 8.09 19.99 28.50
N TRP A 931 9.11 19.67 29.31
CA TRP A 931 9.97 20.69 29.91
C TRP A 931 10.68 21.52 28.84
N LEU A 932 11.27 20.88 27.83
CA LEU A 932 11.93 21.55 26.72
C LEU A 932 10.97 22.46 25.93
N LEU A 933 9.75 21.96 25.62
CA LEU A 933 8.73 22.74 24.90
C LEU A 933 8.24 23.97 25.67
N ARG A 934 8.34 23.98 27.00
CA ARG A 934 7.91 25.09 27.87
C ARG A 934 9.00 26.11 28.14
N HIS A 935 10.24 25.66 28.25
CA HIS A 935 11.36 26.48 28.75
C HIS A 935 12.38 26.86 27.69
N ARG A 936 12.25 26.36 26.46
CA ARG A 936 13.14 26.71 25.34
C ARG A 936 12.33 27.28 24.18
N ASN A 937 13.01 28.05 23.33
CA ASN A 937 12.38 28.68 22.17
C ASN A 937 11.99 27.64 21.13
N VAL A 938 10.90 27.93 20.42
CA VAL A 938 10.39 27.13 19.29
C VAL A 938 10.63 27.94 18.00
N PRO A 939 11.25 27.37 16.95
CA PRO A 939 11.68 25.98 16.84
C PRO A 939 12.88 25.63 17.72
N LEU A 940 12.86 24.44 18.32
CA LEU A 940 13.95 23.99 19.21
C LEU A 940 15.20 23.63 18.41
N ASP A 941 16.34 24.17 18.82
CA ASP A 941 17.68 23.72 18.39
C ASP A 941 18.06 22.45 19.16
N ILE A 942 18.05 21.31 18.46
CA ILE A 942 18.30 19.99 19.06
C ILE A 942 19.72 19.90 19.58
N ALA A 943 20.71 20.35 18.79
CA ALA A 943 22.12 20.26 19.13
C ALA A 943 22.45 21.12 20.35
N ALA A 944 21.90 22.33 20.42
CA ALA A 944 22.09 23.23 21.55
C ALA A 944 21.47 22.65 22.83
N ALA A 945 20.22 22.16 22.77
CA ALA A 945 19.56 21.56 23.92
C ALA A 945 20.31 20.32 24.43
N VAL A 946 20.76 19.44 23.53
CA VAL A 946 21.55 18.26 23.90
C VAL A 946 22.88 18.67 24.53
N GLY A 947 23.57 19.65 23.94
CA GLY A 947 24.83 20.17 24.47
C GLY A 947 24.71 20.79 25.85
N GLU A 948 23.57 21.40 26.15
CA GLU A 948 23.27 22.03 27.44
C GLU A 948 23.01 20.98 28.55
N PHE A 949 22.17 19.98 28.29
CA PHE A 949 21.63 19.12 29.35
C PHE A 949 22.26 17.74 29.49
N LYS A 950 22.82 17.16 28.42
CA LYS A 950 23.19 15.73 28.39
C LYS A 950 24.20 15.34 29.48
N SER A 951 25.24 16.15 29.69
CA SER A 951 26.28 15.86 30.69
C SER A 951 25.73 15.93 32.11
N GLY A 952 24.96 16.97 32.44
CA GLY A 952 24.35 17.13 33.76
C GLY A 952 23.33 16.05 34.06
N ILE A 953 22.50 15.66 33.08
CA ILE A 953 21.55 14.55 33.25
C ILE A 953 22.28 13.22 33.43
N ALA A 954 23.38 12.99 32.70
CA ALA A 954 24.20 11.80 32.90
C ALA A 954 24.82 11.75 34.31
N GLU A 955 25.33 12.88 34.83
CA GLU A 955 25.81 13.00 36.22
C GLU A 955 24.69 12.69 37.23
N LEU A 956 23.51 13.30 37.06
CA LEU A 956 22.37 13.10 37.94
C LEU A 956 21.82 11.67 37.88
N SER A 957 21.82 11.02 36.71
CA SER A 957 21.33 9.64 36.56
C SER A 957 22.10 8.61 37.41
N VAL A 958 23.28 8.98 37.90
CA VAL A 958 24.13 8.17 38.77
C VAL A 958 24.09 8.69 40.20
N SER A 959 24.09 10.02 40.39
CA SER A 959 24.27 10.64 41.71
C SER A 959 22.98 11.05 42.43
N LEU A 960 21.83 11.14 41.73
CA LEU A 960 20.59 11.72 42.27
C LEU A 960 20.16 11.05 43.57
N GLU A 961 20.28 9.73 43.68
CA GLU A 961 19.93 8.98 44.90
C GLU A 961 20.67 9.51 46.13
N GLY A 962 21.95 9.87 45.99
CA GLY A 962 22.77 10.44 47.07
C GLY A 962 22.34 11.84 47.51
N HIS A 963 21.57 12.54 46.67
CA HIS A 963 21.03 13.87 46.96
C HIS A 963 19.61 13.83 47.53
N LEU A 964 18.90 12.70 47.40
CA LEU A 964 17.58 12.53 47.99
C LEU A 964 17.66 12.51 49.53
N VAL A 965 16.70 13.19 50.16
CA VAL A 965 16.55 13.23 51.62
C VAL A 965 15.12 12.85 52.03
N GLY A 966 14.94 12.55 53.31
CA GLY A 966 13.64 12.23 53.92
C GLY A 966 12.87 11.12 53.19
N ARG A 967 11.56 11.34 53.03
CA ARG A 967 10.61 10.35 52.49
C ARG A 967 10.91 9.94 51.04
N MET A 968 11.49 10.82 50.24
CA MET A 968 11.79 10.51 48.83
C MET A 968 12.91 9.48 48.73
N ARG A 969 13.94 9.59 49.59
CA ARG A 969 15.01 8.60 49.70
C ARG A 969 14.50 7.23 50.15
N GLU A 970 13.64 7.21 51.16
CA GLU A 970 13.03 5.96 51.66
C GLU A 970 12.19 5.27 50.58
N THR A 971 11.44 6.06 49.79
CA THR A 971 10.61 5.54 48.69
C THR A 971 11.48 4.96 47.57
N ALA A 972 12.56 5.64 47.19
CA ALA A 972 13.50 5.15 46.19
C ALA A 972 14.17 3.83 46.63
N PHE A 973 14.63 3.75 47.88
CA PHE A 973 15.24 2.54 48.44
C PHE A 973 14.26 1.35 48.48
N ALA A 974 13.00 1.59 48.87
CA ALA A 974 11.98 0.56 48.87
C ALA A 974 11.65 0.05 47.45
N ALA A 975 11.58 0.94 46.47
CA ALA A 975 11.36 0.56 45.07
C ALA A 975 12.53 -0.24 44.49
N GLU A 976 13.77 0.12 44.83
CA GLU A 976 14.98 -0.60 44.41
C GLU A 976 14.96 -2.03 44.95
N ALA A 977 14.71 -2.18 46.24
CA ALA A 977 14.58 -3.50 46.88
C ALA A 977 13.48 -4.35 46.22
N GLY A 978 12.35 -3.74 45.84
CA GLY A 978 11.27 -4.41 45.11
C GLY A 978 11.69 -4.89 43.72
N ARG A 979 12.46 -4.09 42.98
CA ARG A 979 12.96 -4.43 41.63
C ARG A 979 14.02 -5.53 41.68
N LEU A 980 14.93 -5.47 42.66
CA LEU A 980 15.90 -6.53 42.92
C LEU A 980 15.19 -7.86 43.24
N ALA A 981 14.17 -7.83 44.09
CA ALA A 981 13.37 -9.01 44.43
C ALA A 981 12.59 -9.57 43.22
N ALA A 982 12.28 -8.73 42.23
CA ALA A 982 11.64 -9.13 40.98
C ALA A 982 12.61 -9.65 39.91
N GLY A 983 13.92 -9.69 40.20
CA GLY A 983 14.96 -10.21 39.29
C GLY A 983 15.54 -9.16 38.34
N VAL A 984 15.29 -7.87 38.55
CA VAL A 984 15.90 -6.80 37.75
C VAL A 984 17.40 -6.72 38.10
N PRO A 985 18.32 -6.63 37.11
CA PRO A 985 19.75 -6.48 37.37
C PRO A 985 20.06 -5.27 38.25
N GLU A 986 21.01 -5.40 39.17
CA GLU A 986 21.30 -4.43 40.23
C GLU A 986 21.50 -2.99 39.72
N GLU A 987 22.39 -2.80 38.74
CA GLU A 987 22.64 -1.48 38.15
C GLU A 987 21.36 -0.86 37.53
N LEU A 988 20.49 -1.68 36.94
CA LEU A 988 19.25 -1.21 36.34
C LEU A 988 18.19 -0.93 37.41
N ALA A 989 18.12 -1.72 38.49
CA ALA A 989 17.26 -1.46 39.63
C ALA A 989 17.60 -0.10 40.29
N GLN A 990 18.88 0.15 40.55
CA GLN A 990 19.40 1.40 41.12
C GLN A 990 19.12 2.63 40.25
N ARG A 991 19.35 2.52 38.93
CA ARG A 991 19.09 3.65 38.02
C ARG A 991 17.61 3.89 37.81
N SER A 992 16.82 2.82 37.71
CA SER A 992 15.42 2.94 37.33
C SER A 992 14.57 3.66 38.38
N VAL A 993 14.91 3.57 39.67
CA VAL A 993 14.15 4.25 40.72
C VAL A 993 14.27 5.78 40.65
N GLN A 994 15.27 6.27 39.92
CA GLN A 994 15.54 7.68 39.71
C GLN A 994 14.76 8.25 38.50
N TRP A 995 14.33 7.41 37.55
CA TRP A 995 13.65 7.86 36.31
C TRP A 995 12.41 8.74 36.56
N PRO A 996 11.53 8.44 37.53
CA PRO A 996 10.38 9.30 37.81
C PRO A 996 10.77 10.72 38.25
N LEU A 997 12.00 10.90 38.76
CA LEU A 997 12.52 12.15 39.31
C LEU A 997 13.47 12.86 38.35
N LEU A 998 14.08 12.13 37.40
CA LEU A 998 15.17 12.65 36.56
C LEU A 998 14.79 13.88 35.70
N HIS A 999 13.50 14.04 35.38
CA HIS A 999 12.99 15.25 34.70
C HIS A 999 13.21 16.55 35.50
N THR A 1000 13.30 16.49 36.85
CA THR A 1000 13.66 17.66 37.68
C THR A 1000 15.11 18.09 37.47
N GLY A 1001 15.94 17.22 36.90
CA GLY A 1001 17.32 17.53 36.57
C GLY A 1001 17.45 18.68 35.56
N PHE A 1002 16.45 18.91 34.72
CA PHE A 1002 16.46 20.04 33.78
C PHE A 1002 16.44 21.38 34.53
N ASP A 1003 15.58 21.53 35.53
CA ASP A 1003 15.55 22.72 36.39
C ASP A 1003 16.87 22.88 37.16
N VAL A 1004 17.38 21.78 37.74
CA VAL A 1004 18.65 21.79 38.47
C VAL A 1004 19.81 22.25 37.58
N ILE A 1005 19.89 21.77 36.33
CA ILE A 1005 20.95 22.12 35.39
C ILE A 1005 20.79 23.56 34.88
N ASP A 1006 19.56 24.00 34.62
CA ASP A 1006 19.27 25.38 34.24
C ASP A 1006 19.71 26.35 35.36
N LEU A 1007 19.36 26.05 36.62
CA LEU A 1007 19.81 26.83 37.79
C LEU A 1007 21.32 26.78 37.99
N ALA A 1008 21.92 25.60 37.89
CA ALA A 1008 23.38 25.44 38.01
C ALA A 1008 24.12 26.30 36.99
N THR A 1009 23.61 26.34 35.75
CA THR A 1009 24.14 27.18 34.69
C THR A 1009 23.95 28.67 34.99
N ARG A 1010 22.74 29.10 35.37
CA ARG A 1010 22.43 30.51 35.67
C ARG A 1010 23.20 31.05 36.87
N LEU A 1011 23.38 30.25 37.92
CA LEU A 1011 24.08 30.61 39.14
C LEU A 1011 25.59 30.29 39.10
N GLN A 1012 26.07 29.63 38.05
CA GLN A 1012 27.45 29.17 37.88
C GLN A 1012 27.93 28.27 39.05
N LEU A 1013 27.07 27.35 39.48
CA LEU A 1013 27.33 26.41 40.57
C LEU A 1013 27.44 24.97 40.03
N PRO A 1014 28.12 24.05 40.74
CA PRO A 1014 28.11 22.64 40.40
C PRO A 1014 26.70 22.03 40.46
N VAL A 1015 26.37 21.16 39.50
CA VAL A 1015 25.07 20.48 39.40
C VAL A 1015 24.72 19.73 40.70
N SER A 1016 25.68 19.00 41.27
CA SER A 1016 25.51 18.30 42.56
C SER A 1016 25.20 19.20 43.75
N GLN A 1017 25.72 20.44 43.77
CA GLN A 1017 25.41 21.41 44.82
C GLN A 1017 23.96 21.89 44.70
N VAL A 1018 23.52 22.22 43.49
CA VAL A 1018 22.14 22.64 43.23
C VAL A 1018 21.16 21.49 43.47
N ALA A 1019 21.49 20.26 43.05
CA ALA A 1019 20.67 19.08 43.31
C ALA A 1019 20.47 18.81 44.81
N THR A 1020 21.53 18.95 45.60
CA THR A 1020 21.46 18.82 47.06
C THR A 1020 20.54 19.88 47.66
N ALA A 1021 20.69 21.14 47.26
CA ALA A 1021 19.83 22.22 47.74
C ALA A 1021 18.37 22.02 47.32
N TYR A 1022 18.12 21.58 46.09
CA TYR A 1022 16.78 21.33 45.54
C TYR A 1022 16.00 20.32 46.39
N TRP A 1023 16.60 19.16 46.68
CA TRP A 1023 15.95 18.13 47.49
C TRP A 1023 15.90 18.47 48.98
N GLN A 1024 16.83 19.27 49.49
CA GLN A 1024 16.75 19.82 50.84
C GLN A 1024 15.59 20.83 50.98
N VAL A 1025 15.37 21.70 50.01
CA VAL A 1025 14.20 22.59 49.97
C VAL A 1025 12.91 21.77 49.90
N PHE A 1026 12.87 20.74 49.05
CA PHE A 1026 11.71 19.85 48.92
C PHE A 1026 11.32 19.20 50.26
N ASP A 1027 12.29 18.68 51.00
CA ASP A 1027 12.07 18.02 52.29
C ASP A 1027 11.73 19.01 53.40
N ALA A 1028 12.46 20.12 53.46
CA ALA A 1028 12.26 21.13 54.50
C ALA A 1028 10.91 21.85 54.37
N MET A 1029 10.35 21.93 53.16
CA MET A 1029 9.00 22.43 52.89
C MET A 1029 7.92 21.32 53.00
N GLU A 1030 8.29 20.10 53.38
CA GLU A 1030 7.42 18.91 53.51
C GLU A 1030 6.61 18.56 52.24
N LEU A 1031 7.19 18.71 51.04
CA LEU A 1031 6.42 18.66 49.79
C LEU A 1031 6.04 17.26 49.30
N SER A 1032 6.49 16.19 49.98
CA SER A 1032 6.24 14.80 49.55
C SER A 1032 4.75 14.48 49.37
N TRP A 1033 3.89 14.92 50.29
CA TRP A 1033 2.45 14.65 50.19
C TRP A 1033 1.80 15.42 49.04
N LEU A 1034 2.27 16.64 48.76
CA LEU A 1034 1.75 17.49 47.69
C LEU A 1034 2.11 16.90 46.33
N TRP A 1035 3.36 16.43 46.20
CA TRP A 1035 3.83 15.69 45.03
C TRP A 1035 2.96 14.44 44.75
N ASP A 1036 2.74 13.62 45.78
CA ASP A 1036 1.89 12.43 45.70
C ASP A 1036 0.44 12.79 45.33
N ALA A 1037 -0.12 13.83 45.96
CA ALA A 1037 -1.49 14.28 45.74
C ALA A 1037 -1.72 14.80 44.30
N VAL A 1038 -0.80 15.61 43.77
CA VAL A 1038 -0.85 16.05 42.38
C VAL A 1038 -0.71 14.85 41.43
N GLY A 1039 0.16 13.90 41.74
CA GLY A 1039 0.30 12.64 41.00
C GLY A 1039 -0.94 11.75 41.04
N GLY A 1040 -1.71 11.80 42.12
CA GLY A 1040 -2.94 11.05 42.35
C GLY A 1040 -4.20 11.68 41.73
N LEU A 1041 -4.13 12.90 41.19
CA LEU A 1041 -5.28 13.57 40.59
C LEU A 1041 -5.90 12.74 39.43
N PRO A 1042 -7.24 12.72 39.33
CA PRO A 1042 -7.96 11.93 38.35
C PRO A 1042 -7.62 12.34 36.92
N ARG A 1043 -7.72 11.38 35.99
CA ARG A 1043 -7.45 11.57 34.56
C ARG A 1043 -8.67 11.25 33.69
N SER A 1044 -9.87 11.25 34.28
CA SER A 1044 -11.08 10.80 33.59
C SER A 1044 -11.54 11.79 32.51
N THR A 1045 -11.17 13.07 32.61
CA THR A 1045 -11.48 14.08 31.59
C THR A 1045 -10.22 14.78 31.06
N ARG A 1046 -10.34 15.39 29.87
CA ARG A 1046 -9.31 16.26 29.28
C ARG A 1046 -8.89 17.37 30.26
N TRP A 1047 -9.87 18.04 30.85
CA TRP A 1047 -9.64 19.18 31.75
C TRP A 1047 -8.92 18.78 33.03
N GLN A 1048 -9.25 17.63 33.62
CA GLN A 1048 -8.51 17.14 34.79
C GLN A 1048 -7.08 16.74 34.45
N THR A 1049 -6.85 16.18 33.26
CA THR A 1049 -5.49 15.85 32.79
C THR A 1049 -4.65 17.11 32.62
N GLN A 1050 -5.20 18.15 31.98
CA GLN A 1050 -4.52 19.45 31.83
C GLN A 1050 -4.30 20.15 33.18
N ALA A 1051 -5.31 20.17 34.07
CA ALA A 1051 -5.18 20.79 35.39
C ALA A 1051 -4.10 20.10 36.25
N ARG A 1052 -4.05 18.77 36.22
CA ARG A 1052 -2.98 17.99 36.87
C ARG A 1052 -1.61 18.35 36.29
N ALA A 1053 -1.50 18.44 34.97
CA ALA A 1053 -0.23 18.78 34.32
C ALA A 1053 0.25 20.17 34.71
N ALA A 1054 -0.65 21.17 34.69
CA ALA A 1054 -0.36 22.54 35.10
C ALA A 1054 0.05 22.63 36.58
N LEU A 1055 -0.66 21.94 37.48
CA LEU A 1055 -0.31 21.92 38.90
C LEU A 1055 1.06 21.30 39.17
N ARG A 1056 1.42 20.25 38.42
CA ARG A 1056 2.74 19.63 38.54
C ARG A 1056 3.83 20.58 38.04
N ASP A 1057 3.59 21.26 36.93
CA ASP A 1057 4.53 22.24 36.35
C ASP A 1057 4.77 23.38 37.33
N ASP A 1058 3.68 24.01 37.83
CA ASP A 1058 3.75 25.09 38.80
C ASP A 1058 4.44 24.66 40.12
N LEU A 1059 4.24 23.41 40.55
CA LEU A 1059 4.92 22.86 41.73
C LEU A 1059 6.43 22.76 41.50
N VAL A 1060 6.86 22.21 40.36
CA VAL A 1060 8.28 22.06 40.02
C VAL A 1060 8.94 23.42 39.83
N THR A 1061 8.28 24.36 39.13
CA THR A 1061 8.75 25.75 39.02
C THR A 1061 8.90 26.41 40.38
N ALA A 1062 7.92 26.26 41.28
CA ALA A 1062 8.02 26.84 42.61
C ALA A 1062 9.19 26.25 43.43
N ILE A 1063 9.45 24.94 43.34
CA ILE A 1063 10.61 24.32 44.00
C ILE A 1063 11.91 24.88 43.44
N SER A 1064 11.98 25.05 42.12
CA SER A 1064 13.12 25.64 41.42
C SER A 1064 13.40 27.08 41.88
N GLU A 1065 12.38 27.95 41.91
CA GLU A 1065 12.50 29.34 42.38
C GLU A 1065 12.97 29.40 43.85
N LEU A 1066 12.36 28.61 44.74
CA LEU A 1066 12.76 28.55 46.16
C LEU A 1066 14.19 28.01 46.34
N THR A 1067 14.63 27.11 45.47
CA THR A 1067 16.01 26.59 45.47
C THR A 1067 17.01 27.68 45.08
N GLU A 1068 16.66 28.50 44.08
CA GLU A 1068 17.48 29.66 43.70
C GLU A 1068 17.60 30.67 44.84
N ASP A 1069 16.49 30.99 45.52
CA ASP A 1069 16.51 31.88 46.69
C ASP A 1069 17.40 31.33 47.79
N ALA A 1070 17.28 30.02 48.07
CA ALA A 1070 18.09 29.37 49.08
C ALA A 1070 19.59 29.41 48.75
N LEU A 1071 19.95 29.17 47.49
CA LEU A 1071 21.35 29.23 47.04
C LEU A 1071 21.92 30.65 47.08
N ARG A 1072 21.12 31.67 46.78
CA ARG A 1072 21.56 33.08 46.81
C ARG A 1072 21.92 33.58 48.21
N VAL A 1073 21.32 33.01 49.26
CA VAL A 1073 21.55 33.42 50.66
C VAL A 1073 22.53 32.51 51.42
N GLY A 1074 23.16 31.53 50.75
CA GLY A 1074 24.21 30.67 51.33
C GLY A 1074 23.84 29.20 51.49
N GLY A 1075 22.59 28.83 51.23
CA GLY A 1075 22.09 27.46 51.30
C GLY A 1075 20.78 27.35 52.09
N VAL A 1076 20.20 26.15 52.12
CA VAL A 1076 18.90 25.89 52.77
C VAL A 1076 18.86 26.26 54.26
N PRO A 1077 19.89 25.99 55.09
CA PRO A 1077 19.87 26.42 56.49
C PRO A 1077 19.82 27.95 56.67
N ASP A 1078 20.61 28.68 55.88
CA ASP A 1078 20.65 30.16 55.95
C ASP A 1078 19.34 30.76 55.42
N TRP A 1079 18.76 30.16 54.39
CA TRP A 1079 17.45 30.52 53.87
C TRP A 1079 16.32 30.33 54.88
N PHE A 1080 16.30 29.17 55.57
CA PHE A 1080 15.36 28.92 56.66
C PHE A 1080 15.49 29.94 57.79
N HIS A 1081 16.72 30.29 58.16
CA HIS A 1081 16.96 31.27 59.21
C HIS A 1081 16.55 32.69 58.79
N GLN A 1082 16.87 33.10 57.55
CA GLN A 1082 16.55 34.43 57.04
C GLN A 1082 15.05 34.66 56.85
N PHE A 1083 14.32 33.62 56.42
CA PHE A 1083 12.89 33.71 56.09
C PHE A 1083 11.99 32.88 57.02
N GLU A 1084 12.45 32.58 58.24
CA GLU A 1084 11.80 31.68 59.21
C GLU A 1084 10.29 31.92 59.35
N ARG A 1085 9.88 33.18 59.48
CA ARG A 1085 8.46 33.54 59.64
C ARG A 1085 7.62 33.26 58.40
N LEU A 1086 8.13 33.55 57.20
CA LEU A 1086 7.41 33.36 55.93
C LEU A 1086 7.30 31.86 55.61
N ILE A 1087 8.41 31.13 55.79
CA ILE A 1087 8.45 29.68 55.60
C ILE A 1087 7.53 28.98 56.61
N GLY A 1088 7.63 29.31 57.91
CA GLY A 1088 6.79 28.72 58.94
C GLY A 1088 5.29 28.97 58.71
N THR A 1089 4.91 30.14 58.21
CA THR A 1089 3.52 30.44 57.82
C THR A 1089 3.07 29.55 56.65
N SER A 1090 3.92 29.40 55.64
CA SER A 1090 3.62 28.58 54.46
C SER A 1090 3.52 27.09 54.79
N VAL A 1091 4.43 26.56 55.61
CA VAL A 1091 4.40 25.16 56.09
C VAL A 1091 3.15 24.89 56.93
N ALA A 1092 2.72 25.84 57.78
CA ALA A 1092 1.48 25.69 58.55
C ALA A 1092 0.24 25.58 57.64
N ILE A 1093 0.14 26.42 56.60
CA ILE A 1093 -0.94 26.36 55.61
C ILE A 1093 -0.92 25.03 54.85
N LEU A 1094 0.26 24.57 54.41
CA LEU A 1094 0.42 23.28 53.74
C LEU A 1094 0.02 22.12 54.65
N THR A 1095 0.35 22.20 55.95
CA THR A 1095 -0.05 21.21 56.96
C THR A 1095 -1.56 21.14 57.13
N ASP A 1096 -2.24 22.28 57.13
CA ASP A 1096 -3.71 22.32 57.19
C ASP A 1096 -4.35 21.73 55.93
N LEU A 1097 -3.80 22.05 54.73
CA LEU A 1097 -4.27 21.48 53.47
C LEU A 1097 -4.04 19.96 53.37
N ARG A 1098 -2.94 19.45 53.95
CA ARG A 1098 -2.64 18.02 54.02
C ARG A 1098 -3.68 17.23 54.83
N ARG A 1099 -4.36 17.87 55.79
CA ARG A 1099 -5.35 17.22 56.67
C ARG A 1099 -6.75 17.12 56.05
N VAL A 1100 -6.97 17.67 54.86
CA VAL A 1100 -8.27 17.60 54.18
C VAL A 1100 -8.55 16.17 53.70
N ASP A 1101 -9.79 15.69 53.85
CA ASP A 1101 -10.19 14.31 53.58
C ASP A 1101 -9.98 13.86 52.11
N ALA A 1102 -10.03 14.81 51.16
CA ALA A 1102 -9.78 14.55 49.75
C ALA A 1102 -9.08 15.74 49.10
N HIS A 1103 -8.05 15.46 48.32
CA HIS A 1103 -7.34 16.45 47.51
C HIS A 1103 -8.01 16.57 46.14
N ASP A 1104 -8.46 17.77 45.82
CA ASP A 1104 -9.03 18.12 44.51
C ASP A 1104 -8.15 19.19 43.82
N VAL A 1105 -8.48 19.54 42.57
CA VAL A 1105 -7.72 20.54 41.82
C VAL A 1105 -7.70 21.87 42.59
N THR A 1106 -8.81 22.24 43.24
CA THR A 1106 -8.95 23.52 43.96
C THR A 1106 -7.98 23.61 45.14
N THR A 1107 -8.00 22.62 46.03
CA THR A 1107 -7.16 22.57 47.23
C THR A 1107 -5.67 22.50 46.88
N LEU A 1108 -5.31 21.74 45.86
CA LEU A 1108 -3.92 21.63 45.40
C LEU A 1108 -3.44 22.90 44.68
N THR A 1109 -4.32 23.61 43.96
CA THR A 1109 -3.99 24.93 43.38
C THR A 1109 -3.64 25.95 44.46
N VAL A 1110 -4.37 25.94 45.59
CA VAL A 1110 -4.06 26.83 46.72
C VAL A 1110 -2.70 26.48 47.33
N ALA A 1111 -2.40 25.18 47.50
CA ALA A 1111 -1.11 24.72 48.03
C ALA A 1111 0.05 25.20 47.16
N VAL A 1112 -0.03 24.99 45.84
CA VAL A 1112 1.02 25.41 44.89
C VAL A 1112 1.14 26.93 44.82
N ARG A 1113 0.02 27.67 44.83
CA ARG A 1113 0.04 29.13 44.87
C ARG A 1113 0.70 29.68 46.13
N GLN A 1114 0.56 29.01 47.27
CA GLN A 1114 1.25 29.40 48.51
C GLN A 1114 2.77 29.30 48.35
N LEU A 1115 3.28 28.26 47.67
CA LEU A 1115 4.71 28.12 47.38
C LEU A 1115 5.22 29.23 46.45
N ARG A 1116 4.47 29.54 45.37
CA ARG A 1116 4.83 30.66 44.47
C ARG A 1116 4.79 32.02 45.18
N THR A 1117 3.85 32.20 46.11
CA THR A 1117 3.78 33.43 46.91
C THR A 1117 5.00 33.56 47.82
N LEU A 1118 5.48 32.45 48.40
CA LEU A 1118 6.71 32.42 49.17
C LEU A 1118 7.92 32.78 48.29
N ALA A 1119 8.05 32.18 47.11
CA ALA A 1119 9.15 32.46 46.17
C ALA A 1119 9.18 33.92 45.66
N LEU A 1120 8.03 34.60 45.61
CA LEU A 1120 7.97 36.02 45.25
C LEU A 1120 8.32 36.97 46.42
N MET A 1121 8.29 36.48 47.65
CA MET A 1121 8.46 37.28 48.87
C MET A 1121 9.79 37.04 49.60
N ALA A 1122 10.39 35.86 49.41
CA ALA A 1122 11.78 35.58 49.77
C ALA A 1122 12.71 36.31 48.80
#